data_AF-A0A191UHY8-F1
#
_entry.id   AF-A0A191UHY8-F1
#
_cell.length_a   1.000
_cell.length_b   1.000
_cell.length_c   1.000
_cell.angle_alpha   90.00
_cell.angle_beta   90.00
_cell.angle_gamma   90.00
#
_symmetry.space_group_name_H-M   'P 1'
#
loop_
_entity.id
_entity.type
_entity.pdbx_description
1 polymer ?
#
loop_
_entity_poly.entity_id
_entity_poly.type
_entity_poly.pdbx_seq_one_letter_code
_entity_poly.pdbx_strand_id
1 'polypeptide(L)'
;MTESIAQLKPSFVESKVWRKKLLPAAIGLIGALALLLLVLLSVASSNTEFFDRYFIWLYAANIVIGACLTLVIIVLALVIAVRWYRGHFGTRLIAKLAMIFALVGVVPGLILYGVSLQFVSRSIETWFDVQVESALNSGLELGRVTLRVAQEEILAEGNYIAEQVVQAPSGSSSEQVAAMVMKIRSQFGIQELSLFSIQRNLIFTSEVKPKKYLPPPSAEVITEAFKKKGVTSIDQIELEGQRSYRVRAIVPIVRKRPIQSKADSSKDLDDRYFLQLVRYIPVPLAKNIYAVESAYSDYQEKSLGRSGLRKMFVGTLTLTLFFALFVAVILALLLGRQLAKPLLMLLKGTQAVAQGDLSPKPELDTGDELGMLTRQFNVMTRQLADTRTSLQESKAFLERVLGSLTAGVCIFDKHYNVVSSNAGADRIFAQDLTLLDGKPLSSNSALIEFEEAIKEGFATMKLAIASEGVGKTQMSAPIWQKQIQLHTTSEYENELGVTLFVRGTQLTDDFRMVVFDDITDVVSAQRSIAWSEVARRLAHEIKNPLTPIQLSAERLQHKLAGKLSPEQEEMINRSTETIIGQVQAMKEMVNDFRDFAKTPTPQLKPVSINMLTTEILGLYEGSPLRTQLDPNCPSIMGDPTQLRQVIHNLLQNAQDAALEGNHQAEPVDVKTELVSYGEQSGAEQKAVRLTISDCGVGFPAKILARAFEPYVTTKSKGTGLGLAVVKKIIDDHGAKIEIRNRMQGEEVIGAQVSILFMNLAKEAA
;
A
#
# COMPACT_ATOMS: atom_id res chain seq x y z
N MET A 1 6.59 53.31 -14.20
CA MET A 1 6.92 53.20 -12.77
C MET A 1 6.35 51.91 -12.19
N THR A 2 6.65 50.78 -12.81
CA THR A 2 6.02 49.46 -12.52
C THR A 2 7.05 48.33 -12.56
N GLU A 3 8.33 48.63 -12.31
CA GLU A 3 9.42 47.63 -12.26
C GLU A 3 10.31 47.72 -11.01
N SER A 4 10.00 48.59 -10.05
CA SER A 4 10.85 48.80 -8.86
C SER A 4 10.29 48.21 -7.54
N ILE A 5 9.35 47.26 -7.60
CA ILE A 5 8.79 46.59 -6.39
C ILE A 5 9.13 45.07 -6.36
N ALA A 6 9.94 44.58 -7.31
CA ALA A 6 10.30 43.16 -7.41
C ALA A 6 11.55 42.72 -6.61
N GLN A 7 12.12 43.57 -5.74
CA GLN A 7 13.36 43.25 -4.99
C GLN A 7 13.28 43.41 -3.47
N LEU A 8 12.14 43.08 -2.85
CA LEU A 8 12.09 42.80 -1.41
C LEU A 8 12.07 41.28 -1.19
N LYS A 9 13.25 40.72 -0.89
CA LYS A 9 13.42 39.31 -0.47
C LYS A 9 12.47 38.99 0.69
N PRO A 10 11.57 37.99 0.58
CA PRO A 10 10.80 37.49 1.72
C PRO A 10 11.58 36.37 2.42
N SER A 11 12.84 36.61 2.80
CA SER A 11 13.68 35.55 3.40
C SER A 11 13.35 35.23 4.86
N PHE A 12 12.38 35.91 5.47
CA PHE A 12 11.98 35.68 6.87
C PHE A 12 10.72 34.80 7.02
N VAL A 13 9.91 34.64 5.96
CA VAL A 13 8.57 34.01 6.04
C VAL A 13 8.55 32.56 5.53
N GLU A 14 9.60 32.09 4.84
CA GLU A 14 9.63 30.76 4.20
C GLU A 14 10.27 29.63 5.01
N SER A 15 10.68 29.88 6.26
CA SER A 15 11.19 28.83 7.13
C SER A 15 10.08 27.81 7.45
N LYS A 16 10.19 26.59 6.91
CA LYS A 16 9.30 25.42 7.20
C LYS A 16 9.12 25.16 8.70
N VAL A 17 10.05 25.64 9.54
CA VAL A 17 10.02 25.53 11.01
C VAL A 17 8.97 26.45 11.62
N TRP A 18 8.83 27.68 11.12
CA TRP A 18 7.83 28.65 11.58
C TRP A 18 6.41 28.17 11.35
N ARG A 19 6.13 27.58 10.17
CA ARG A 19 4.82 27.05 9.82
C ARG A 19 4.41 25.77 10.56
N LYS A 20 5.37 24.90 10.92
CA LYS A 20 5.06 23.59 11.54
C LYS A 20 5.00 23.60 13.07
N LYS A 21 5.78 24.45 13.75
CA LYS A 21 5.87 24.44 15.23
C LYS A 21 5.50 25.77 15.91
N LEU A 22 5.93 26.92 15.39
CA LEU A 22 5.70 28.21 16.05
C LEU A 22 4.25 28.68 15.94
N LEU A 23 3.61 28.53 14.78
CA LEU A 23 2.21 28.91 14.60
C LEU A 23 1.24 28.16 15.54
N PRO A 24 1.27 26.81 15.66
CA PRO A 24 0.42 26.10 16.61
C PRO A 24 0.76 26.42 18.08
N ALA A 25 2.03 26.67 18.40
CA ALA A 25 2.43 27.09 19.75
C ALA A 25 1.87 28.49 20.11
N ALA A 26 1.92 29.44 19.18
CA ALA A 26 1.35 30.78 19.37
C ALA A 26 -0.18 30.73 19.51
N ILE A 27 -0.86 29.91 18.70
CA ILE A 27 -2.30 29.66 18.81
C ILE A 27 -2.63 29.06 20.19
N GLY A 28 -1.86 28.06 20.65
CA GLY A 28 -2.02 27.46 21.98
C GLY A 28 -1.82 28.47 23.12
N LEU A 29 -0.83 29.35 23.01
CA LEU A 29 -0.56 30.40 24.00
C LEU A 29 -1.72 31.41 24.09
N ILE A 30 -2.26 31.85 22.95
CA ILE A 30 -3.43 32.75 22.90
C ILE A 30 -4.65 32.08 23.56
N GLY A 31 -4.86 30.78 23.30
CA GLY A 31 -5.92 30.01 23.95
C GLY A 31 -5.74 29.91 25.47
N ALA A 32 -4.52 29.65 25.95
CA ALA A 32 -4.23 29.59 27.38
C ALA A 32 -4.41 30.95 28.07
N LEU A 33 -3.97 32.04 27.43
CA LEU A 33 -4.18 33.40 27.93
C LEU A 33 -5.67 33.77 27.98
N ALA A 34 -6.46 33.37 26.97
CA ALA A 34 -7.89 33.60 26.96
C ALA A 34 -8.61 32.83 28.08
N LEU A 35 -8.23 31.57 28.31
CA LEU A 35 -8.76 30.77 29.41
C LEU A 35 -8.41 31.38 30.78
N LEU A 36 -7.14 31.80 30.96
CA LEU A 36 -6.70 32.46 32.18
C LEU A 36 -7.45 33.78 32.42
N LEU A 37 -7.68 34.57 31.37
CA LEU A 37 -8.46 35.80 31.47
C LEU A 37 -9.93 35.53 31.82
N LEU A 38 -10.54 34.47 31.28
CA LEU A 38 -11.91 34.06 31.65
C LEU A 38 -12.00 33.67 33.14
N VAL A 39 -11.01 32.95 33.65
CA VAL A 39 -10.93 32.61 35.09
C VAL A 39 -10.77 33.86 35.94
N LEU A 40 -9.87 34.78 35.55
CA LEU A 40 -9.69 36.06 36.25
C LEU A 40 -10.96 36.91 36.26
N LEU A 41 -11.69 37.00 35.14
CA LEU A 41 -12.97 37.71 35.05
C LEU A 41 -14.05 37.06 35.92
N SER A 42 -14.08 35.74 36.01
CA SER A 42 -14.99 35.02 36.91
C SER A 42 -14.70 35.32 38.38
N VAL A 43 -13.43 35.38 38.77
CA VAL A 43 -13.01 35.73 40.14
C VAL A 43 -13.27 37.22 40.43
N ALA A 44 -13.04 38.09 39.46
CA ALA A 44 -13.32 39.53 39.60
C ALA A 44 -14.81 39.80 39.81
N SER A 45 -15.69 38.99 39.21
CA SER A 45 -17.15 39.15 39.36
C SER A 45 -17.67 38.88 40.78
N SER A 46 -16.92 38.18 41.64
CA SER A 46 -17.34 37.88 43.02
C SER A 46 -16.69 38.79 44.08
N ASN A 47 -15.72 39.63 43.70
CA ASN A 47 -14.99 40.51 44.62
C ASN A 47 -15.01 41.97 44.14
N THR A 48 -15.83 42.80 44.80
CA THR A 48 -16.05 44.21 44.45
C THR A 48 -14.78 45.07 44.55
N GLU A 49 -13.93 44.82 45.55
CA GLU A 49 -12.69 45.60 45.75
C GLU A 49 -11.64 45.28 44.67
N PHE A 50 -11.53 44.00 44.31
CA PHE A 50 -10.66 43.57 43.21
C PHE A 50 -11.15 44.10 41.87
N PHE A 51 -12.46 44.09 41.65
CA PHE A 51 -13.11 44.64 40.47
C PHE A 51 -12.76 46.11 40.29
N ASP A 52 -12.97 46.96 41.30
CA ASP A 52 -12.74 48.39 41.19
C ASP A 52 -11.26 48.74 40.93
N ARG A 53 -10.33 48.00 41.54
CA ARG A 53 -8.88 48.25 41.37
C ARG A 53 -8.37 47.87 39.97
N TYR A 54 -8.89 46.79 39.37
CA TYR A 54 -8.34 46.22 38.14
C TYR A 54 -9.27 46.30 36.93
N PHE A 55 -10.46 46.91 37.05
CA PHE A 55 -11.46 46.99 35.99
C PHE A 55 -10.88 47.43 34.63
N ILE A 56 -10.11 48.53 34.61
CA ILE A 56 -9.54 49.10 33.39
C ILE A 56 -8.56 48.11 32.73
N TRP A 57 -7.70 47.48 33.53
CA TRP A 57 -6.71 46.51 33.04
C TRP A 57 -7.36 45.23 32.53
N LEU A 58 -8.34 44.69 33.26
CA LEU A 58 -9.10 43.51 32.84
C LEU A 58 -9.91 43.78 31.57
N TYR A 59 -10.54 44.95 31.47
CA TYR A 59 -11.29 45.35 30.29
C TYR A 59 -10.38 45.55 29.07
N ALA A 60 -9.23 46.22 29.24
CA ALA A 60 -8.23 46.38 28.18
C ALA A 60 -7.66 45.04 27.72
N ALA A 61 -7.29 44.15 28.67
CA ALA A 61 -6.83 42.80 28.37
C ALA A 61 -7.88 42.01 27.58
N ASN A 62 -9.16 42.17 27.93
CA ASN A 62 -10.25 41.52 27.21
C ASN A 62 -10.38 41.98 25.76
N ILE A 63 -10.28 43.29 25.50
CA ILE A 63 -10.27 43.82 24.13
C ILE A 63 -9.08 43.27 23.34
N VAL A 64 -7.88 43.26 23.93
CA VAL A 64 -6.66 42.77 23.26
C VAL A 64 -6.77 41.29 22.92
N ILE A 65 -7.16 40.45 23.88
CA ILE A 65 -7.31 39.00 23.64
C ILE A 65 -8.45 38.73 22.66
N GLY A 66 -9.58 39.43 22.79
CA GLY A 66 -10.69 39.33 21.84
C GLY A 66 -10.26 39.70 20.42
N ALA A 67 -9.46 40.75 20.23
CA ALA A 67 -8.91 41.13 18.94
C ALA A 67 -7.95 40.07 18.39
N CYS A 68 -7.07 39.51 19.22
CA CYS A 68 -6.18 38.42 18.85
C CYS A 68 -6.95 37.15 18.42
N LEU A 69 -7.96 36.74 19.21
CA LEU A 69 -8.82 35.60 18.86
C LEU A 69 -9.57 35.85 17.56
N THR A 70 -10.14 37.05 17.39
CA THR A 70 -10.84 37.45 16.15
C THR A 70 -9.90 37.35 14.94
N LEU A 71 -8.69 37.88 15.04
CA LEU A 71 -7.67 37.79 13.99
C LEU A 71 -7.35 36.32 13.66
N VAL A 72 -7.16 35.48 14.68
CA VAL A 72 -6.89 34.05 14.48
C VAL A 72 -8.07 33.37 13.79
N ILE A 73 -9.31 33.62 14.23
CA ILE A 73 -10.53 33.05 13.64
C ILE A 73 -10.66 33.48 12.18
N ILE A 74 -10.43 34.76 11.84
CA ILE A 74 -10.44 35.26 10.46
C ILE A 74 -9.37 34.57 9.62
N VAL A 75 -8.14 34.44 10.13
CA VAL A 75 -7.05 33.73 9.43
C VAL A 75 -7.42 32.27 9.19
N LEU A 76 -7.97 31.57 10.19
CA LEU A 76 -8.41 30.18 10.06
C LEU A 76 -9.54 30.03 9.05
N ALA A 77 -10.54 30.91 9.08
CA ALA A 77 -11.64 30.95 8.11
C ALA A 77 -11.12 31.22 6.69
N LEU A 78 -10.19 32.17 6.53
CA LEU A 78 -9.57 32.47 5.24
C LEU A 78 -8.74 31.29 4.72
N VAL A 79 -8.01 30.59 5.60
CA VAL A 79 -7.30 29.35 5.22
C VAL A 79 -8.27 28.27 4.74
N ILE A 80 -9.42 28.11 5.40
CA ILE A 80 -10.47 27.16 4.96
C ILE A 80 -11.03 27.58 3.59
N ALA A 81 -11.35 28.86 3.40
CA ALA A 81 -11.89 29.40 2.15
C ALA A 81 -10.89 29.28 0.98
N VAL A 82 -9.62 29.61 1.20
CA VAL A 82 -8.56 29.45 0.18
C VAL A 82 -8.35 27.99 -0.18
N ARG A 83 -8.40 27.06 0.79
CA ARG A 83 -8.31 25.62 0.54
C ARG A 83 -9.50 25.09 -0.27
N TRP A 84 -10.68 25.68 -0.09
CA TRP A 84 -11.86 25.40 -0.90
C TRP A 84 -11.67 25.85 -2.35
N TYR A 85 -11.19 27.08 -2.56
CA TYR A 85 -11.01 27.66 -3.89
C TYR A 85 -9.86 27.04 -4.70
N ARG A 86 -8.73 26.65 -4.06
CA ARG A 86 -7.55 26.13 -4.78
C ARG A 86 -7.69 24.72 -5.37
N GLY A 87 -8.83 24.05 -5.22
CA GLY A 87 -9.20 22.88 -6.02
C GLY A 87 -8.32 21.62 -5.95
N HIS A 88 -7.30 21.56 -5.08
CA HIS A 88 -6.48 20.36 -4.95
C HIS A 88 -7.29 19.16 -4.42
N PHE A 89 -7.04 17.99 -5.00
CA PHE A 89 -7.73 16.75 -4.67
C PHE A 89 -7.65 16.44 -3.17
N GLY A 90 -8.82 16.29 -2.52
CA GLY A 90 -8.96 16.09 -1.07
C GLY A 90 -9.18 17.34 -0.21
N THR A 91 -8.91 18.56 -0.70
CA THR A 91 -9.12 19.78 0.10
C THR A 91 -10.60 20.15 0.26
N ARG A 92 -11.45 19.78 -0.71
CA ARG A 92 -12.91 19.96 -0.64
C ARG A 92 -13.55 19.19 0.51
N LEU A 93 -13.13 17.94 0.74
CA LEU A 93 -13.65 17.12 1.83
C LEU A 93 -13.29 17.74 3.19
N ILE A 94 -12.01 18.10 3.38
CA ILE A 94 -11.52 18.75 4.60
C ILE A 94 -12.26 20.06 4.87
N ALA A 95 -12.42 20.88 3.85
CA ALA A 95 -13.10 22.17 3.99
C ALA A 95 -14.60 22.00 4.26
N LYS A 96 -15.28 21.01 3.64
CA LYS A 96 -16.69 20.70 3.91
C LYS A 96 -16.90 20.24 5.36
N LEU A 97 -16.09 19.30 5.85
CA LEU A 97 -16.13 18.83 7.24
C LEU A 97 -15.87 19.99 8.21
N ALA A 98 -14.83 20.80 7.94
CA ALA A 98 -14.51 21.95 8.77
C ALA A 98 -15.65 22.98 8.83
N MET A 99 -16.36 23.23 7.72
CA MET A 99 -17.53 24.10 7.70
C MET A 99 -18.70 23.54 8.51
N ILE A 100 -18.98 22.24 8.41
CA ILE A 100 -20.06 21.60 9.18
C ILE A 100 -19.77 21.72 10.69
N PHE A 101 -18.57 21.35 11.13
CA PHE A 101 -18.21 21.45 12.55
C PHE A 101 -18.18 22.90 13.04
N ALA A 102 -17.71 23.84 12.22
CA ALA A 102 -17.78 25.26 12.55
C ALA A 102 -19.23 25.71 12.72
N LEU A 103 -20.13 25.37 11.80
CA LEU A 103 -21.55 25.74 11.87
C LEU A 103 -22.22 25.18 13.14
N VAL A 104 -21.96 23.91 13.47
CA VAL A 104 -22.48 23.26 14.68
C VAL A 104 -21.95 23.92 15.96
N GLY A 105 -20.71 24.43 15.96
CA GLY A 105 -20.16 25.17 17.11
C GLY A 105 -20.63 26.63 17.21
N VAL A 106 -20.68 27.34 16.08
CA VAL A 106 -20.97 28.79 16.03
C VAL A 106 -22.42 29.08 16.34
N VAL A 107 -23.35 28.36 15.70
CA VAL A 107 -24.78 28.73 15.70
C VAL A 107 -25.38 28.65 17.11
N PRO A 108 -25.22 27.54 17.87
CA PRO A 108 -25.69 27.49 19.25
C PRO A 108 -25.00 28.53 20.15
N GLY A 109 -23.70 28.78 19.93
CA GLY A 109 -22.94 29.79 20.68
C GLY A 109 -23.48 31.21 20.48
N LEU A 110 -23.81 31.58 19.24
CA LEU A 110 -24.42 32.89 18.94
C LEU A 110 -25.81 33.04 19.56
N ILE A 111 -26.62 31.98 19.55
CA ILE A 111 -27.95 31.97 20.17
C ILE A 111 -27.81 32.18 21.69
N LEU A 112 -26.95 31.40 22.35
CA LEU A 112 -26.69 31.53 23.78
C LEU A 112 -26.17 32.93 24.13
N TYR A 113 -25.22 33.45 23.35
CA TYR A 113 -24.72 34.81 23.53
C TYR A 113 -25.82 35.86 23.41
N GLY A 114 -26.69 35.76 22.40
CA GLY A 114 -27.81 36.69 22.21
C GLY A 114 -28.80 36.67 23.38
N VAL A 115 -29.19 35.47 23.83
CA VAL A 115 -30.08 35.31 24.99
C VAL A 115 -29.43 35.82 26.27
N SER A 116 -28.16 35.49 26.52
CA SER A 116 -27.42 35.96 27.69
C SER A 116 -27.23 37.48 27.68
N LEU A 117 -26.95 38.08 26.52
CA LEU A 117 -26.89 39.53 26.36
C LEU A 117 -28.21 40.20 26.76
N GLN A 118 -29.32 39.68 26.24
CA GLN A 118 -30.65 40.20 26.52
C GLN A 118 -30.98 40.07 28.02
N PHE A 119 -30.69 38.90 28.60
CA PHE A 119 -30.93 38.63 30.01
C PHE A 119 -30.08 39.54 30.92
N VAL A 120 -28.78 39.64 30.68
CA VAL A 120 -27.86 40.48 31.49
C VAL A 120 -28.21 41.96 31.34
N SER A 121 -28.40 42.45 30.11
CA SER A 121 -28.71 43.85 29.85
C SER A 121 -30.00 44.26 30.56
N ARG A 122 -31.05 43.43 30.43
CA ARG A 122 -32.35 43.71 31.03
C ARG A 122 -32.32 43.55 32.55
N SER A 123 -31.64 42.53 33.08
CA SER A 123 -31.59 42.29 34.54
C SER A 123 -30.86 43.42 35.27
N ILE A 124 -29.72 43.90 34.75
CA ILE A 124 -29.01 45.05 35.32
C ILE A 124 -29.86 46.32 35.20
N GLU A 125 -30.56 46.52 34.08
CA GLU A 125 -31.47 47.66 33.94
C GLU A 125 -32.63 47.65 34.94
N THR A 126 -33.22 46.48 35.23
CA THR A 126 -34.33 46.36 36.19
C THR A 126 -33.90 46.62 37.64
N TRP A 127 -32.72 46.18 38.06
CA TRP A 127 -32.22 46.42 39.43
C TRP A 127 -31.92 47.90 39.70
N PHE A 128 -31.58 48.65 38.65
CA PHE A 128 -31.29 50.09 38.70
C PHE A 128 -32.33 50.89 37.92
N ASP A 129 -33.60 50.49 38.02
CA ASP A 129 -34.69 51.21 37.38
C ASP A 129 -34.97 52.52 38.11
N VAL A 130 -35.44 53.50 37.35
CA VAL A 130 -35.86 54.84 37.80
C VAL A 130 -36.93 54.73 38.89
N GLN A 131 -37.73 53.65 38.91
CA GLN A 131 -38.74 53.43 39.95
C GLN A 131 -38.15 53.22 41.35
N VAL A 132 -37.06 52.45 41.47
CA VAL A 132 -36.40 52.20 42.77
C VAL A 132 -35.72 53.47 43.26
N GLU A 133 -34.99 54.16 42.37
CA GLU A 133 -34.37 55.44 42.67
C GLU A 133 -35.42 56.49 43.08
N SER A 134 -36.54 56.57 42.34
CA SER A 134 -37.65 57.47 42.63
C SER A 134 -38.32 57.16 43.96
N ALA A 135 -38.58 55.89 44.27
CA ALA A 135 -39.16 55.47 45.55
C ALA A 135 -38.25 55.81 46.73
N LEU A 136 -36.95 55.60 46.57
CA LEU A 136 -35.95 55.85 47.61
C LEU A 136 -35.70 57.35 47.80
N ASN A 137 -35.65 58.12 46.72
CA ASN A 137 -35.58 59.58 46.75
C ASN A 137 -36.85 60.18 47.39
N SER A 138 -38.03 59.67 47.03
CA SER A 138 -39.30 60.07 47.66
C SER A 138 -39.34 59.74 49.14
N GLY A 139 -38.81 58.58 49.55
CA GLY A 139 -38.66 58.22 50.96
C GLY A 139 -37.68 59.12 51.72
N LEU A 140 -36.56 59.48 51.09
CA LEU A 140 -35.58 60.40 51.66
C LEU A 140 -36.15 61.81 51.80
N GLU A 141 -36.86 62.28 50.78
CA GLU A 141 -37.57 63.56 50.80
C GLU A 141 -38.66 63.56 51.88
N LEU A 142 -39.44 62.49 52.00
CA LEU A 142 -40.43 62.33 53.07
C LEU A 142 -39.79 62.42 54.45
N GLY A 143 -38.67 61.73 54.68
CA GLY A 143 -37.90 61.82 55.92
C GLY A 143 -37.41 63.23 56.22
N ARG A 144 -36.84 63.92 55.21
CA ARG A 144 -36.39 65.32 55.33
C ARG A 144 -37.55 66.29 55.61
N VAL A 145 -38.69 66.10 54.95
CA VAL A 145 -39.90 66.90 55.18
C VAL A 145 -40.44 66.65 56.58
N THR A 146 -40.49 65.40 57.05
CA THR A 146 -40.94 65.09 58.42
C THR A 146 -40.05 65.76 59.47
N LEU A 147 -38.72 65.75 59.27
CA LEU A 147 -37.79 66.45 60.16
C LEU A 147 -37.99 67.98 60.11
N ARG A 148 -38.26 68.54 58.92
CA ARG A 148 -38.55 69.97 58.75
C ARG A 148 -39.87 70.36 59.44
N VAL A 149 -40.92 69.56 59.29
CA VAL A 149 -42.20 69.75 59.98
C VAL A 149 -41.98 69.71 61.49
N ALA A 150 -41.21 68.75 62.01
CA ALA A 150 -40.87 68.69 63.43
C ALA A 150 -40.08 69.93 63.91
N GLN A 151 -39.20 70.51 63.07
CA GLN A 151 -38.52 71.79 63.33
C GLN A 151 -39.50 72.97 63.38
N GLU A 152 -40.40 73.07 62.42
CA GLU A 152 -41.39 74.15 62.35
C GLU A 152 -42.39 74.08 63.51
N GLU A 153 -42.88 72.89 63.86
CA GLU A 153 -43.76 72.65 65.00
C GLU A 153 -43.11 73.05 66.33
N ILE A 154 -41.88 72.60 66.60
CA ILE A 154 -41.21 72.93 67.87
C ILE A 154 -40.88 74.42 67.98
N LEU A 155 -40.60 75.08 66.85
CA LEU A 155 -40.38 76.52 66.81
C LEU A 155 -41.69 77.29 67.04
N ALA A 156 -42.80 76.85 66.44
CA ALA A 156 -44.12 77.44 66.65
C ALA A 156 -44.60 77.28 68.10
N GLU A 157 -44.46 76.08 68.67
CA GLU A 157 -44.74 75.82 70.09
C GLU A 157 -43.83 76.64 71.01
N GLY A 158 -42.55 76.75 70.67
CA GLY A 158 -41.59 77.57 71.42
C GLY A 158 -41.94 79.06 71.38
N ASN A 159 -42.37 79.58 70.23
CA ASN A 159 -42.87 80.94 70.09
C ASN A 159 -44.14 81.17 70.90
N TYR A 160 -45.07 80.21 70.92
CA TYR A 160 -46.27 80.28 71.76
C TYR A 160 -45.90 80.33 73.25
N ILE A 161 -44.97 79.46 73.70
CA ILE A 161 -44.49 79.48 75.09
C ILE A 161 -43.81 80.82 75.40
N ALA A 162 -42.96 81.32 74.50
CA ALA A 162 -42.30 82.62 74.65
C ALA A 162 -43.32 83.76 74.80
N GLU A 163 -44.37 83.76 73.99
CA GLU A 163 -45.45 84.76 74.07
C GLU A 163 -46.21 84.67 75.40
N GLN A 164 -46.55 83.47 75.86
CA GLN A 164 -47.18 83.26 77.17
C GLN A 164 -46.30 83.75 78.33
N VAL A 165 -44.98 83.56 78.24
CA VAL A 165 -44.01 84.09 79.20
C VAL A 165 -43.95 85.62 79.18
N VAL A 166 -44.09 86.25 78.01
CA VAL A 166 -44.16 87.72 77.88
C VAL A 166 -45.47 88.28 78.44
N GLN A 167 -46.61 87.58 78.22
CA GLN A 167 -47.94 87.98 78.68
C GLN A 167 -48.17 87.74 80.20
N ALA A 168 -47.26 87.03 80.88
CA ALA A 168 -47.36 86.81 82.31
C ALA A 168 -47.38 88.14 83.10
N PRO A 169 -48.25 88.30 84.12
CA PRO A 169 -48.37 89.53 84.91
C PRO A 169 -47.04 90.06 85.45
N SER A 170 -46.90 91.39 85.50
CA SER A 170 -45.74 92.04 86.12
C SER A 170 -45.77 91.80 87.62
N GLY A 171 -44.89 90.93 88.15
CA GLY A 171 -44.84 90.54 89.56
C GLY A 171 -45.02 89.04 89.85
N SER A 172 -45.31 88.21 88.83
CA SER A 172 -45.33 86.75 88.99
C SER A 172 -43.97 86.22 89.47
N SER A 173 -43.98 85.33 90.46
CA SER A 173 -42.75 84.71 90.95
C SER A 173 -42.11 83.82 89.87
N SER A 174 -40.78 83.62 89.94
CA SER A 174 -40.07 82.71 89.03
C SER A 174 -40.66 81.30 89.07
N GLU A 175 -41.22 80.88 90.21
CA GLU A 175 -41.85 79.58 90.42
C GLU A 175 -43.21 79.48 89.71
N GLN A 176 -44.02 80.55 89.68
CA GLN A 176 -45.30 80.58 88.98
C GLN A 176 -45.12 80.49 87.45
N VAL A 177 -44.16 81.24 86.91
CA VAL A 177 -43.82 81.19 85.47
C VAL A 177 -43.24 79.82 85.11
N ALA A 178 -42.36 79.26 85.96
CA ALA A 178 -41.85 77.91 85.80
C ALA A 178 -42.96 76.85 85.77
N ALA A 179 -43.93 76.92 86.69
CA ALA A 179 -45.06 75.99 86.74
C ALA A 179 -45.96 76.08 85.49
N MET A 180 -46.22 77.30 85.00
CA MET A 180 -46.98 77.52 83.76
C MET A 180 -46.26 76.92 82.55
N VAL A 181 -44.95 77.16 82.43
CA VAL A 181 -44.12 76.63 81.35
C VAL A 181 -44.01 75.10 81.43
N MET A 182 -43.91 74.50 82.63
CA MET A 182 -43.95 73.04 82.79
C MET A 182 -45.29 72.44 82.34
N LYS A 183 -46.42 73.11 82.62
CA LYS A 183 -47.74 72.67 82.19
C LYS A 183 -47.84 72.68 80.66
N ILE A 184 -47.41 73.77 80.03
CA ILE A 184 -47.43 73.91 78.57
C ILE A 184 -46.45 72.91 77.90
N ARG A 185 -45.27 72.69 78.49
CA ARG A 185 -44.31 71.67 78.05
C ARG A 185 -44.95 70.27 78.02
N SER A 186 -45.64 69.89 79.09
CA SER A 186 -46.34 68.61 79.19
C SER A 186 -47.44 68.47 78.13
N GLN A 187 -48.19 69.55 77.88
CA GLN A 187 -49.25 69.58 76.87
C GLN A 187 -48.73 69.37 75.44
N PHE A 188 -47.59 69.95 75.08
CA PHE A 188 -46.97 69.80 73.75
C PHE A 188 -46.01 68.60 73.64
N GLY A 189 -45.82 67.83 74.71
CA GLY A 189 -44.92 66.67 74.69
C GLY A 189 -43.44 67.02 74.49
N ILE A 190 -43.02 68.23 74.86
CA ILE A 190 -41.61 68.66 74.78
C ILE A 190 -40.82 67.96 75.90
N GLN A 191 -39.73 67.29 75.56
CA GLN A 191 -38.96 66.52 76.54
C GLN A 191 -38.13 67.42 77.46
N GLU A 192 -37.35 68.34 76.90
CA GLU A 192 -36.58 69.31 77.67
C GLU A 192 -36.90 70.74 77.23
N LEU A 193 -37.12 71.60 78.21
CA LEU A 193 -37.28 73.03 78.05
C LEU A 193 -36.40 73.74 79.08
N SER A 194 -35.53 74.62 78.60
CA SER A 194 -34.60 75.38 79.43
C SER A 194 -34.63 76.86 79.07
N LEU A 195 -34.77 77.75 80.05
CA LEU A 195 -34.75 79.20 79.89
C LEU A 195 -33.38 79.72 80.32
N PHE A 196 -32.78 80.56 79.48
CA PHE A 196 -31.47 81.15 79.71
C PHE A 196 -31.50 82.68 79.59
N SER A 197 -30.59 83.33 80.32
CA SER A 197 -30.27 84.73 80.08
C SER A 197 -29.44 84.90 78.80
N ILE A 198 -29.42 86.10 78.22
CA ILE A 198 -28.54 86.44 77.08
C ILE A 198 -27.04 86.16 77.37
N GLN A 199 -26.60 86.24 78.64
CA GLN A 199 -25.24 85.85 79.07
C GLN A 199 -25.03 84.33 79.22
N ARG A 200 -25.96 83.50 78.72
CA ARG A 200 -25.93 82.01 78.75
C ARG A 200 -26.04 81.39 80.15
N ASN A 201 -26.45 82.17 81.14
CA ASN A 201 -26.75 81.66 82.48
C ASN A 201 -28.11 80.96 82.48
N LEU A 202 -28.17 79.74 83.03
CA LEU A 202 -29.42 78.99 83.17
C LEU A 202 -30.31 79.65 84.24
N ILE A 203 -31.55 79.96 83.87
CA ILE A 203 -32.57 80.51 84.77
C ILE A 203 -33.49 79.40 85.24
N PHE A 204 -33.94 78.55 84.31
CA PHE A 204 -34.90 77.50 84.57
C PHE A 204 -34.67 76.32 83.63
N THR A 205 -34.88 75.08 84.10
CA THR A 205 -34.92 73.88 83.26
C THR A 205 -36.01 72.94 83.73
N SER A 206 -36.62 72.23 82.78
CA SER A 206 -37.64 71.22 83.04
C SER A 206 -37.07 69.81 83.27
N GLU A 207 -35.74 69.65 83.18
CA GLU A 207 -35.05 68.37 83.33
C GLU A 207 -34.95 67.95 84.81
N VAL A 208 -35.31 66.71 85.12
CA VAL A 208 -35.40 66.19 86.50
C VAL A 208 -34.02 66.04 87.16
N LYS A 209 -32.96 65.89 86.35
CA LYS A 209 -31.57 65.81 86.80
C LYS A 209 -30.83 67.11 86.45
N PRO A 210 -30.58 68.04 87.41
CA PRO A 210 -30.06 69.39 87.13
C PRO A 210 -28.64 69.47 86.52
N LYS A 211 -27.92 68.34 86.37
CA LYS A 211 -26.63 68.25 85.68
C LYS A 211 -26.68 67.63 84.28
N LYS A 212 -27.87 67.30 83.76
CA LYS A 212 -28.04 66.59 82.46
C LYS A 212 -28.76 67.42 81.39
N TYR A 213 -29.01 68.71 81.62
CA TYR A 213 -29.61 69.61 80.63
C TYR A 213 -28.63 69.91 79.48
N LEU A 214 -29.16 70.21 78.31
CA LEU A 214 -28.34 70.50 77.13
C LEU A 214 -27.71 71.91 77.26
N PRO A 215 -26.38 72.06 77.12
CA PRO A 215 -25.71 73.34 77.34
C PRO A 215 -26.17 74.41 76.34
N PRO A 216 -26.14 75.71 76.73
CA PRO A 216 -26.61 76.79 75.88
C PRO A 216 -25.79 76.88 74.59
N PRO A 217 -26.43 77.24 73.46
CA PRO A 217 -25.80 77.24 72.14
C PRO A 217 -24.72 78.33 72.04
N SER A 218 -23.96 78.34 70.94
CA SER A 218 -22.93 79.37 70.71
C SER A 218 -23.56 80.76 70.60
N ALA A 219 -22.78 81.80 70.89
CA ALA A 219 -23.25 83.19 70.85
C ALA A 219 -23.75 83.59 69.44
N GLU A 220 -23.20 82.99 68.39
CA GLU A 220 -23.62 83.19 67.00
C GLU A 220 -25.06 82.71 66.76
N VAL A 221 -25.37 81.47 67.17
CA VAL A 221 -26.71 80.89 67.01
C VAL A 221 -27.75 81.65 67.83
N ILE A 222 -27.38 82.13 69.02
CA ILE A 222 -28.26 82.99 69.83
C ILE A 222 -28.54 84.30 69.08
N THR A 223 -27.50 84.98 68.59
CA THR A 223 -27.64 86.24 67.84
C THR A 223 -28.52 86.05 66.61
N GLU A 224 -28.34 84.93 65.90
CA GLU A 224 -29.17 84.56 64.76
C GLU A 224 -30.63 84.29 65.16
N ALA A 225 -30.88 83.59 66.27
CA ALA A 225 -32.21 83.37 66.80
C ALA A 225 -32.95 84.68 67.11
N PHE A 226 -32.27 85.67 67.69
CA PHE A 226 -32.85 87.00 67.92
C PHE A 226 -33.14 87.78 66.63
N LYS A 227 -32.33 87.60 65.58
CA LYS A 227 -32.57 88.23 64.26
C LYS A 227 -33.72 87.57 63.51
N LYS A 228 -33.78 86.24 63.51
CA LYS A 228 -34.75 85.44 62.73
C LYS A 228 -36.05 85.11 63.48
N LYS A 229 -36.20 85.57 64.73
CA LYS A 229 -37.32 85.22 65.63
C LYS A 229 -37.45 83.70 65.85
N GLY A 230 -36.30 83.05 66.04
CA GLY A 230 -36.20 81.62 66.27
C GLY A 230 -35.22 80.95 65.30
N VAL A 231 -34.47 79.96 65.80
CA VAL A 231 -33.62 79.08 64.98
C VAL A 231 -33.79 77.65 65.45
N THR A 232 -33.84 76.72 64.51
CA THR A 232 -33.90 75.27 64.75
C THR A 232 -32.65 74.58 64.25
N SER A 233 -32.24 73.53 64.94
CA SER A 233 -31.15 72.63 64.56
C SER A 233 -31.59 71.19 64.77
N ILE A 234 -31.06 70.28 63.95
CA ILE A 234 -31.24 68.83 64.13
C ILE A 234 -29.87 68.24 64.43
N ASP A 235 -29.78 67.50 65.52
CA ASP A 235 -28.58 66.73 65.85
C ASP A 235 -28.88 65.24 65.76
N GLN A 236 -27.98 64.49 65.13
CA GLN A 236 -27.95 63.03 65.25
C GLN A 236 -27.36 62.65 66.61
N ILE A 237 -28.04 61.77 67.33
CA ILE A 237 -27.64 61.30 68.65
C ILE A 237 -27.77 59.77 68.74
N GLU A 238 -27.15 59.18 69.74
CA GLU A 238 -27.32 57.77 70.06
C GLU A 238 -28.06 57.66 71.39
N LEU A 239 -29.22 57.00 71.36
CA LEU A 239 -30.11 56.84 72.49
C LEU A 239 -30.32 55.34 72.70
N GLU A 240 -29.84 54.82 73.84
CA GLU A 240 -29.91 53.37 74.18
C GLU A 240 -29.32 52.44 73.09
N GLY A 241 -28.22 52.86 72.44
CA GLY A 241 -27.56 52.07 71.38
C GLY A 241 -28.27 52.11 70.02
N GLN A 242 -29.28 52.96 69.85
CA GLN A 242 -29.93 53.21 68.56
C GLN A 242 -29.75 54.67 68.13
N ARG A 243 -29.48 54.89 66.84
CA ARG A 243 -29.38 56.24 66.27
C ARG A 243 -30.76 56.90 66.29
N SER A 244 -30.82 58.09 66.87
CA SER A 244 -32.02 58.92 66.95
C SER A 244 -31.70 60.36 66.53
N TYR A 245 -32.75 61.13 66.28
CA TYR A 245 -32.65 62.55 65.96
C TYR A 245 -33.23 63.36 67.11
N ARG A 246 -32.56 64.46 67.47
CA ARG A 246 -33.16 65.49 68.32
C ARG A 246 -33.31 66.78 67.55
N VAL A 247 -34.45 67.42 67.73
CA VAL A 247 -34.74 68.74 67.21
C VAL A 247 -34.57 69.73 68.35
N ARG A 248 -33.73 70.73 68.14
CA ARG A 248 -33.47 71.80 69.09
C ARG A 248 -33.97 73.12 68.52
N ALA A 249 -34.90 73.78 69.21
CA ALA A 249 -35.32 75.14 68.90
C ALA A 249 -34.81 76.13 69.93
N ILE A 250 -34.40 77.29 69.45
CA ILE A 250 -33.94 78.42 70.26
C ILE A 250 -34.85 79.58 69.92
N VAL A 251 -35.64 80.03 70.89
CA VAL A 251 -36.66 81.06 70.70
C VAL A 251 -36.33 82.27 71.58
N PRO A 252 -36.14 83.47 71.00
CA PRO A 252 -35.87 84.67 71.78
C PRO A 252 -37.11 85.14 72.53
N ILE A 253 -36.93 85.60 73.76
CA ILE A 253 -37.94 86.24 74.59
C ILE A 253 -37.44 87.66 74.90
N VAL A 254 -38.23 88.66 74.54
CA VAL A 254 -37.94 90.07 74.84
C VAL A 254 -39.06 90.61 75.71
N ARG A 255 -38.77 90.88 76.98
CA ARG A 255 -39.74 91.44 77.92
C ARG A 255 -39.41 92.90 78.17
N LYS A 256 -40.36 93.79 77.84
CA LYS A 256 -40.24 95.22 78.15
C LYS A 256 -40.43 95.43 79.64
N ARG A 257 -39.46 96.08 80.29
CA ARG A 257 -39.56 96.43 81.71
C ARG A 257 -40.24 97.80 81.83
N PRO A 258 -41.38 97.94 82.52
CA PRO A 258 -41.99 99.25 82.74
C PRO A 258 -41.09 100.08 83.67
N ILE A 259 -40.55 101.20 83.17
CA ILE A 259 -39.75 102.14 83.96
C ILE A 259 -40.70 102.97 84.83
N GLN A 260 -40.68 102.77 86.15
CA GLN A 260 -41.20 103.75 87.11
C GLN A 260 -40.13 104.84 87.33
N SER A 261 -39.95 105.75 86.37
CA SER A 261 -39.14 106.97 86.57
C SER A 261 -39.57 108.06 85.59
N LYS A 262 -39.94 109.24 86.12
CA LYS A 262 -40.19 110.47 85.35
C LYS A 262 -38.86 111.15 85.02
N ALA A 263 -38.09 110.59 84.09
CA ALA A 263 -37.03 111.30 83.35
C ALA A 263 -36.53 110.39 82.21
N ASP A 264 -36.53 110.93 80.99
CA ASP A 264 -36.03 110.33 79.74
C ASP A 264 -36.78 109.10 79.19
N SER A 265 -37.90 109.38 78.54
CA SER A 265 -38.55 108.52 77.55
C SER A 265 -37.71 108.42 76.27
N SER A 266 -36.75 107.48 76.17
CA SER A 266 -36.26 106.98 74.86
C SER A 266 -35.39 105.71 74.88
N LYS A 267 -35.30 104.94 75.98
CA LYS A 267 -34.71 103.59 75.95
C LYS A 267 -35.49 102.62 76.84
N ASP A 268 -36.45 101.90 76.23
CA ASP A 268 -36.98 100.67 76.82
C ASP A 268 -35.78 99.74 77.08
N LEU A 269 -35.47 99.46 78.36
CA LEU A 269 -34.52 98.41 78.71
C LEU A 269 -35.24 97.07 78.51
N ASP A 270 -34.95 96.44 77.38
CA ASP A 270 -35.44 95.12 77.02
C ASP A 270 -34.66 94.04 77.78
N ASP A 271 -35.33 93.32 78.69
CA ASP A 271 -34.76 92.11 79.25
C ASP A 271 -34.83 91.00 78.19
N ARG A 272 -33.65 90.53 77.76
CA ARG A 272 -33.50 89.52 76.70
C ARG A 272 -33.19 88.16 77.30
N TYR A 273 -34.08 87.22 77.06
CA TYR A 273 -33.93 85.81 77.42
C TYR A 273 -34.04 84.95 76.17
N PHE A 274 -33.64 83.70 76.24
CA PHE A 274 -33.96 82.75 75.19
C PHE A 274 -34.43 81.43 75.80
N LEU A 275 -35.43 80.86 75.15
CA LEU A 275 -36.00 79.57 75.43
C LEU A 275 -35.30 78.54 74.55
N GLN A 276 -34.81 77.47 75.17
CA GLN A 276 -34.29 76.31 74.49
C GLN A 276 -35.28 75.17 74.65
N LEU A 277 -35.74 74.63 73.54
CA LEU A 277 -36.61 73.46 73.48
C LEU A 277 -35.85 72.32 72.82
N VAL A 278 -35.98 71.13 73.37
CA VAL A 278 -35.41 69.91 72.80
C VAL A 278 -36.51 68.87 72.70
N ARG A 279 -36.71 68.37 71.48
CA ARG A 279 -37.65 67.29 71.19
C ARG A 279 -36.92 66.09 70.57
N TYR A 280 -37.13 64.90 71.11
CA TYR A 280 -36.62 63.68 70.48
C TYR A 280 -37.59 63.18 69.42
N ILE A 281 -37.08 62.81 68.26
CA ILE A 281 -37.86 62.12 67.24
C ILE A 281 -38.13 60.68 67.72
N PRO A 282 -39.37 60.18 67.60
CA PRO A 282 -39.69 58.81 67.99
C PRO A 282 -38.75 57.79 67.33
N VAL A 283 -38.26 56.84 68.12
CA VAL A 283 -37.29 55.81 67.68
C VAL A 283 -37.72 55.08 66.40
N PRO A 284 -38.99 54.66 66.20
CA PRO A 284 -39.41 54.00 64.96
C PRO A 284 -39.23 54.88 63.71
N LEU A 285 -39.50 56.18 63.85
CA LEU A 285 -39.39 57.14 62.77
C LEU A 285 -37.92 57.45 62.46
N ALA A 286 -37.09 57.64 63.48
CA ALA A 286 -35.65 57.84 63.31
C ALA A 286 -34.98 56.63 62.64
N LYS A 287 -35.35 55.41 63.04
CA LYS A 287 -34.88 54.17 62.41
C LYS A 287 -35.24 54.11 60.93
N ASN A 288 -36.46 54.48 60.56
CA ASN A 288 -36.91 54.47 59.16
C ASN A 288 -36.18 55.52 58.32
N ILE A 289 -36.03 56.75 58.84
CA ILE A 289 -35.28 57.82 58.15
C ILE A 289 -33.83 57.39 57.90
N TYR A 290 -33.18 56.83 58.92
CA TYR A 290 -31.81 56.32 58.78
C TYR A 290 -31.71 55.13 57.82
N ALA A 291 -32.65 54.20 57.86
CA ALA A 291 -32.67 53.05 56.95
C ALA A 291 -32.80 53.49 55.49
N VAL A 292 -33.66 54.48 55.20
CA VAL A 292 -33.83 55.03 53.86
C VAL A 292 -32.59 55.82 53.41
N GLU A 293 -31.98 56.60 54.29
CA GLU A 293 -30.75 57.34 53.99
C GLU A 293 -29.57 56.40 53.71
N SER A 294 -29.38 55.37 54.53
CA SER A 294 -28.35 54.34 54.32
C SER A 294 -28.61 53.57 53.03
N ALA A 295 -29.85 53.14 52.79
CA ALA A 295 -30.21 52.45 51.56
C ALA A 295 -30.01 53.33 50.31
N TYR A 296 -30.28 54.64 50.40
CA TYR A 296 -30.00 55.61 49.34
C TYR A 296 -28.51 55.76 49.06
N SER A 297 -27.70 55.88 50.10
CA SER A 297 -26.24 55.93 49.98
C SER A 297 -25.69 54.66 49.34
N ASP A 298 -26.09 53.48 49.83
CA ASP A 298 -25.66 52.18 49.31
C ASP A 298 -26.09 51.98 47.84
N TYR A 299 -27.30 52.45 47.49
CA TYR A 299 -27.80 52.41 46.12
C TYR A 299 -26.99 53.32 45.19
N GLN A 300 -26.68 54.54 45.61
CA GLN A 300 -25.87 55.49 44.84
C GLN A 300 -24.46 54.94 44.58
N GLU A 301 -23.80 54.39 45.60
CA GLU A 301 -22.48 53.77 45.47
C GLU A 301 -22.48 52.63 44.43
N LYS A 302 -23.48 51.74 44.48
CA LYS A 302 -23.61 50.63 43.52
C LYS A 302 -24.04 51.09 42.12
N SER A 303 -24.86 52.14 42.02
CA SER A 303 -25.35 52.69 40.75
C SER A 303 -24.21 53.30 39.92
N LEU A 304 -23.23 53.92 40.58
CA LEU A 304 -22.01 54.43 39.92
C LEU A 304 -21.23 53.32 39.20
N GLY A 305 -21.27 52.08 39.72
CA GLY A 305 -20.64 50.90 39.12
C GLY A 305 -21.45 50.20 38.02
N ARG A 306 -22.73 50.57 37.78
CA ARG A 306 -23.65 49.88 36.86
C ARG A 306 -23.09 49.74 35.43
N SER A 307 -22.55 50.83 34.89
CA SER A 307 -21.99 50.85 33.53
C SER A 307 -20.73 49.98 33.43
N GLY A 308 -19.90 49.98 34.47
CA GLY A 308 -18.72 49.11 34.59
C GLY A 308 -19.10 47.64 34.62
N LEU A 309 -20.05 47.26 35.49
CA LEU A 309 -20.56 45.89 35.59
C LEU A 309 -21.16 45.41 34.27
N ARG A 310 -21.99 46.23 33.60
CA ARG A 310 -22.55 45.91 32.28
C ARG A 310 -21.44 45.67 31.25
N LYS A 311 -20.46 46.56 31.16
CA LYS A 311 -19.33 46.42 30.22
C LYS A 311 -18.49 45.17 30.51
N MET A 312 -18.28 44.84 31.80
CA MET A 312 -17.58 43.62 32.19
C MET A 312 -18.37 42.38 31.77
N PHE A 313 -19.64 42.25 32.13
CA PHE A 313 -20.43 41.06 31.79
C PHE A 313 -20.57 40.87 30.28
N VAL A 314 -20.84 41.94 29.53
CA VAL A 314 -20.84 41.91 28.06
C VAL A 314 -19.46 41.53 27.53
N GLY A 315 -18.40 42.06 28.14
CA GLY A 315 -17.01 41.69 27.85
C GLY A 315 -16.72 40.21 28.08
N THR A 316 -17.11 39.65 29.22
CA THR A 316 -16.89 38.24 29.55
C THR A 316 -17.69 37.33 28.61
N LEU A 317 -18.94 37.69 28.31
CA LEU A 317 -19.78 36.94 27.36
C LEU A 317 -19.21 36.96 25.93
N THR A 318 -18.73 38.12 25.46
CA THR A 318 -18.07 38.24 24.15
C THR A 318 -16.77 37.43 24.09
N LEU A 319 -15.95 37.50 25.13
CA LEU A 319 -14.73 36.68 25.22
C LEU A 319 -15.04 35.19 25.24
N THR A 320 -16.04 34.78 26.02
CA THR A 320 -16.48 33.38 26.09
C THR A 320 -16.97 32.90 24.73
N LEU A 321 -17.74 33.71 24.01
CA LEU A 321 -18.17 33.39 22.65
C LEU A 321 -16.97 33.23 21.70
N PHE A 322 -16.04 34.18 21.70
CA PHE A 322 -14.85 34.08 20.83
C PHE A 322 -13.96 32.91 21.19
N PHE A 323 -13.81 32.60 22.48
CA PHE A 323 -13.04 31.45 22.94
C PHE A 323 -13.71 30.14 22.55
N ALA A 324 -15.03 30.01 22.73
CA ALA A 324 -15.79 28.85 22.30
C ALA A 324 -15.71 28.65 20.77
N LEU A 325 -15.84 29.74 20.01
CA LEU A 325 -15.68 29.74 18.55
C LEU A 325 -14.27 29.31 18.14
N PHE A 326 -13.26 29.84 18.81
CA PHE A 326 -11.87 29.47 18.60
C PHE A 326 -11.62 27.97 18.84
N VAL A 327 -12.09 27.44 19.97
CA VAL A 327 -11.99 26.01 20.29
C VAL A 327 -12.73 25.17 19.25
N ALA A 328 -13.94 25.56 18.86
CA ALA A 328 -14.73 24.86 17.86
C ALA A 328 -14.02 24.78 16.50
N VAL A 329 -13.45 25.90 16.02
CA VAL A 329 -12.72 25.94 14.74
C VAL A 329 -11.43 25.11 14.82
N ILE A 330 -10.71 25.15 15.94
CA ILE A 330 -9.51 24.30 16.12
C ILE A 330 -9.89 22.82 16.10
N LEU A 331 -10.91 22.44 16.87
CA LEU A 331 -11.39 21.06 16.93
C LEU A 331 -11.85 20.56 15.56
N ALA A 332 -12.59 21.40 14.82
CA ALA A 332 -13.02 21.14 13.44
C ALA A 332 -11.82 20.86 12.51
N LEU A 333 -10.75 21.63 12.63
CA LEU A 333 -9.54 21.46 11.82
C LEU A 333 -8.72 20.23 12.22
N LEU A 334 -8.66 19.90 13.51
CA LEU A 334 -7.98 18.71 14.02
C LEU A 334 -8.70 17.44 13.58
N LEU A 335 -10.01 17.33 13.87
CA LEU A 335 -10.84 16.21 13.45
C LEU A 335 -10.89 16.08 11.93
N GLY A 336 -11.01 17.20 11.21
CA GLY A 336 -10.97 17.20 9.75
C GLY A 336 -9.65 16.65 9.18
N ARG A 337 -8.51 16.91 9.84
CA ARG A 337 -7.22 16.33 9.44
C ARG A 337 -7.11 14.85 9.79
N GLN A 338 -7.61 14.45 10.97
CA GLN A 338 -7.61 13.06 11.42
C GLN A 338 -8.40 12.16 10.47
N LEU A 339 -9.59 12.58 10.04
CA LEU A 339 -10.43 11.82 9.12
C LEU A 339 -9.93 11.86 7.66
N ALA A 340 -9.44 13.01 7.20
CA ALA A 340 -9.11 13.15 5.77
C ALA A 340 -7.78 12.51 5.37
N LYS A 341 -6.80 12.41 6.28
CA LYS A 341 -5.47 11.86 5.95
C LYS A 341 -5.53 10.37 5.56
N PRO A 342 -6.20 9.48 6.33
CA PRO A 342 -6.35 8.08 5.93
C PRO A 342 -7.16 7.90 4.64
N LEU A 343 -8.25 8.67 4.47
CA LEU A 343 -9.06 8.63 3.24
C LEU A 343 -8.28 9.03 2.00
N LEU A 344 -7.45 10.07 2.08
CA LEU A 344 -6.57 10.48 0.98
C LEU A 344 -5.50 9.43 0.67
N MET A 345 -5.00 8.74 1.70
CA MET A 345 -4.03 7.66 1.51
C MET A 345 -4.67 6.47 0.79
N LEU A 346 -5.87 6.05 1.21
CA LEU A 346 -6.63 4.99 0.54
C LEU A 346 -6.92 5.35 -0.91
N LEU A 347 -7.34 6.58 -1.17
CA LEU A 347 -7.63 7.06 -2.52
C LEU A 347 -6.39 7.08 -3.43
N LYS A 348 -5.23 7.49 -2.90
CA LYS A 348 -3.95 7.37 -3.62
C LYS A 348 -3.53 5.91 -3.77
N GLY A 349 -3.80 5.09 -2.77
CA GLY A 349 -3.54 3.66 -2.78
C GLY A 349 -4.34 2.96 -3.88
N THR A 350 -5.64 3.20 -3.97
CA THR A 350 -6.51 2.62 -5.00
C THR A 350 -6.12 3.09 -6.40
N GLN A 351 -5.73 4.36 -6.57
CA GLN A 351 -5.18 4.85 -7.84
C GLN A 351 -3.86 4.16 -8.22
N ALA A 352 -2.96 3.97 -7.26
CA ALA A 352 -1.70 3.25 -7.49
C ALA A 352 -1.95 1.79 -7.88
N VAL A 353 -2.89 1.12 -7.21
CA VAL A 353 -3.32 -0.26 -7.54
C VAL A 353 -3.91 -0.32 -8.95
N ALA A 354 -4.73 0.65 -9.36
CA ALA A 354 -5.26 0.73 -10.71
C ALA A 354 -4.17 0.95 -11.78
N GLN A 355 -3.04 1.56 -11.41
CA GLN A 355 -1.86 1.72 -12.26
C GLN A 355 -0.92 0.50 -12.22
N GLY A 356 -1.26 -0.55 -11.46
CA GLY A 356 -0.49 -1.79 -11.34
C GLY A 356 0.57 -1.78 -10.25
N ASP A 357 0.68 -0.73 -9.44
CA ASP A 357 1.56 -0.69 -8.26
C ASP A 357 0.84 -1.32 -7.05
N LEU A 358 1.17 -2.57 -6.76
CA LEU A 358 0.65 -3.36 -5.65
C LEU A 358 1.54 -3.28 -4.39
N SER A 359 2.47 -2.32 -4.34
CA SER A 359 3.38 -2.18 -3.19
C SER A 359 2.62 -1.87 -1.90
N PRO A 360 3.02 -2.46 -0.76
CA PRO A 360 2.36 -2.23 0.52
C PRO A 360 2.40 -0.74 0.88
N LYS A 361 1.23 -0.19 1.24
CA LYS A 361 1.11 1.21 1.65
C LYS A 361 1.26 1.31 3.19
N PRO A 362 1.92 2.35 3.71
CA PRO A 362 2.25 2.45 5.14
C PRO A 362 0.99 2.49 6.01
N GLU A 363 0.81 1.50 6.88
CA GLU A 363 -0.35 1.42 7.78
C GLU A 363 -0.41 2.65 8.69
N LEU A 364 -1.55 3.33 8.68
CA LEU A 364 -1.86 4.39 9.63
C LEU A 364 -2.60 3.73 10.80
N ASP A 365 -1.90 3.51 11.90
CA ASP A 365 -2.50 2.96 13.10
C ASP A 365 -3.29 4.05 13.85
N THR A 366 -4.53 4.29 13.40
CA THR A 366 -5.47 5.19 14.07
C THR A 366 -6.26 4.50 15.18
N GLY A 367 -6.15 3.18 15.36
CA GLY A 367 -6.88 2.43 16.40
C GLY A 367 -8.41 2.43 16.25
N ASP A 368 -8.91 2.85 15.10
CA ASP A 368 -10.33 3.07 14.79
C ASP A 368 -10.78 2.28 13.54
N GLU A 369 -12.03 2.47 13.11
CA GLU A 369 -12.60 1.84 11.90
C GLU A 369 -11.83 2.22 10.63
N LEU A 370 -11.20 3.40 10.60
CA LEU A 370 -10.33 3.82 9.50
C LEU A 370 -9.03 3.00 9.48
N GLY A 371 -8.47 2.69 10.65
CA GLY A 371 -7.35 1.77 10.80
C GLY A 371 -7.70 0.38 10.26
N MET A 372 -8.88 -0.15 10.61
CA MET A 372 -9.39 -1.42 10.07
C MET A 372 -9.49 -1.40 8.54
N LEU A 373 -10.02 -0.32 7.96
CA LEU A 373 -10.16 -0.17 6.52
C LEU A 373 -8.79 -0.13 5.80
N THR A 374 -7.80 0.57 6.36
CA THR A 374 -6.43 0.57 5.79
C THR A 374 -5.78 -0.80 5.84
N ARG A 375 -6.00 -1.57 6.90
CA ARG A 375 -5.53 -2.96 7.02
C ARG A 375 -6.22 -3.87 6.01
N GLN A 376 -7.55 -3.78 5.87
CA GLN A 376 -8.30 -4.55 4.86
C GLN A 376 -7.87 -4.21 3.42
N PHE A 377 -7.61 -2.94 3.13
CA PHE A 377 -7.08 -2.52 1.83
C PHE A 377 -5.71 -3.16 1.56
N ASN A 378 -4.80 -3.15 2.53
CA ASN A 378 -3.49 -3.79 2.39
C ASN A 378 -3.61 -5.32 2.21
N VAL A 379 -4.53 -5.98 2.94
CA VAL A 379 -4.81 -7.42 2.74
C VAL A 379 -5.26 -7.71 1.31
N MET A 380 -6.23 -6.96 0.79
CA MET A 380 -6.69 -7.09 -0.59
C MET A 380 -5.55 -6.86 -1.60
N THR A 381 -4.72 -5.83 -1.38
CA THR A 381 -3.62 -5.49 -2.29
C THR A 381 -2.55 -6.58 -2.30
N ARG A 382 -2.25 -7.17 -1.14
CA ARG A 382 -1.35 -8.31 -1.01
C ARG A 382 -1.90 -9.55 -1.71
N GLN A 383 -3.18 -9.87 -1.52
CA GLN A 383 -3.83 -10.99 -2.20
C GLN A 383 -3.82 -10.84 -3.72
N LEU A 384 -4.00 -9.62 -4.24
CA LEU A 384 -3.86 -9.35 -5.68
C LEU A 384 -2.41 -9.55 -6.16
N ALA A 385 -1.42 -9.12 -5.39
CA ALA A 385 -0.01 -9.33 -5.72
C ALA A 385 0.33 -10.83 -5.76
N ASP A 386 -0.10 -11.57 -4.75
CA ASP A 386 0.10 -13.01 -4.65
C ASP A 386 -0.59 -13.74 -5.81
N THR A 387 -1.84 -13.38 -6.13
CA THR A 387 -2.59 -13.97 -7.25
C THR A 387 -1.91 -13.70 -8.59
N ARG A 388 -1.42 -12.48 -8.82
CA ARG A 388 -0.69 -12.11 -10.05
C ARG A 388 0.61 -12.90 -10.17
N THR A 389 1.34 -13.04 -9.06
CA THR A 389 2.60 -13.79 -9.03
C THR A 389 2.35 -15.26 -9.32
N SER A 390 1.37 -15.88 -8.65
CA SER A 390 0.98 -17.27 -8.91
C SER A 390 0.53 -17.52 -10.35
N LEU A 391 -0.19 -16.56 -10.95
CA LEU A 391 -0.62 -16.66 -12.35
C LEU A 391 0.58 -16.54 -13.32
N GLN A 392 1.55 -15.66 -13.03
CA GLN A 392 2.79 -15.57 -13.80
C GLN A 392 3.67 -16.83 -13.65
N GLU A 393 3.80 -17.37 -12.44
CA GLU A 393 4.52 -18.61 -12.17
C GLU A 393 3.88 -19.79 -12.90
N SER A 394 2.54 -19.91 -12.87
CA SER A 394 1.79 -20.94 -13.58
C SER A 394 1.98 -20.82 -15.11
N LYS A 395 1.91 -19.60 -15.65
CA LYS A 395 2.19 -19.36 -17.08
C LYS A 395 3.62 -19.76 -17.44
N ALA A 396 4.61 -19.32 -16.68
CA ALA A 396 6.02 -19.64 -16.92
C ALA A 396 6.29 -21.15 -16.77
N PHE A 397 5.62 -21.81 -15.83
CA PHE A 397 5.66 -23.27 -15.67
C PHE A 397 5.12 -23.97 -16.92
N LEU A 398 3.96 -23.57 -17.43
CA LEU A 398 3.39 -24.14 -18.67
C LEU A 398 4.30 -23.92 -19.88
N GLU A 399 4.85 -22.71 -20.06
CA GLU A 399 5.81 -22.42 -21.14
C GLU A 399 7.05 -23.31 -21.04
N ARG A 400 7.56 -23.54 -19.82
CA ARG A 400 8.74 -24.38 -19.60
C ARG A 400 8.45 -25.86 -19.79
N VAL A 401 7.29 -26.34 -19.35
CA VAL A 401 6.82 -27.71 -19.60
C VAL A 401 6.71 -27.93 -21.11
N LEU A 402 5.98 -27.06 -21.83
CA LEU A 402 5.81 -27.18 -23.28
C LEU A 402 7.14 -27.11 -24.04
N GLY A 403 8.08 -26.25 -23.64
CA GLY A 403 9.41 -26.14 -24.24
C GLY A 403 10.36 -27.30 -23.91
N SER A 404 10.08 -28.06 -22.85
CA SER A 404 10.88 -29.24 -22.47
C SER A 404 10.40 -30.55 -23.11
N LEU A 405 9.18 -30.59 -23.65
CA LEU A 405 8.66 -31.77 -24.34
C LEU A 405 9.48 -32.06 -25.60
N THR A 406 9.84 -33.33 -25.80
CA THR A 406 10.52 -33.82 -27.01
C THR A 406 9.55 -33.90 -28.19
N ALA A 407 8.28 -34.22 -27.92
CA ALA A 407 7.23 -34.19 -28.92
C ALA A 407 6.94 -32.76 -29.39
N GLY A 408 6.69 -32.61 -30.69
CA GLY A 408 6.24 -31.37 -31.29
C GLY A 408 4.77 -31.13 -31.01
N VAL A 409 4.42 -29.92 -30.59
CA VAL A 409 3.06 -29.47 -30.32
C VAL A 409 2.82 -28.21 -31.13
N CYS A 410 1.83 -28.24 -32.01
CA CYS A 410 1.40 -27.09 -32.80
C CYS A 410 -0.11 -26.85 -32.60
N ILE A 411 -0.46 -25.58 -32.40
CA ILE A 411 -1.84 -25.10 -32.36
C ILE A 411 -2.14 -24.42 -33.70
N PHE A 412 -3.27 -24.78 -34.31
CA PHE A 412 -3.73 -24.24 -35.58
C PHE A 412 -5.08 -23.53 -35.42
N ASP A 413 -5.30 -22.51 -36.24
CA ASP A 413 -6.62 -21.90 -36.38
C ASP A 413 -7.56 -22.74 -37.26
N LYS A 414 -8.80 -22.28 -37.43
CA LYS A 414 -9.80 -22.94 -38.29
C LYS A 414 -9.38 -23.10 -39.76
N HIS A 415 -8.47 -22.26 -40.25
CA HIS A 415 -7.93 -22.25 -41.61
C HIS A 415 -6.59 -23.02 -41.72
N TYR A 416 -6.15 -23.71 -40.67
CA TYR A 416 -4.88 -24.44 -40.59
C TYR A 416 -3.62 -23.54 -40.58
N ASN A 417 -3.75 -22.28 -40.17
CA ASN A 417 -2.57 -21.43 -39.90
C ASN A 417 -1.98 -21.77 -38.54
N VAL A 418 -0.65 -21.77 -38.42
CA VAL A 418 0.05 -21.97 -37.14
C VAL A 418 -0.24 -20.78 -36.23
N VAL A 419 -0.71 -21.03 -35.01
CA VAL A 419 -0.98 -20.01 -33.98
C VAL A 419 0.10 -20.03 -32.91
N SER A 420 0.64 -21.21 -32.61
CA SER A 420 1.72 -21.40 -31.66
C SER A 420 2.36 -22.78 -31.87
N SER A 421 3.68 -22.86 -31.77
CA SER A 421 4.46 -24.10 -31.73
C SER A 421 5.33 -24.15 -30.47
N ASN A 422 5.68 -25.36 -30.03
CA ASN A 422 6.67 -25.55 -28.98
C ASN A 422 8.08 -25.79 -29.55
N ALA A 423 9.10 -25.67 -28.71
CA ALA A 423 10.50 -25.93 -29.10
C ALA A 423 10.75 -27.39 -29.56
N GLY A 424 9.89 -28.35 -29.16
CA GLY A 424 9.95 -29.72 -29.66
C GLY A 424 9.65 -29.81 -31.16
N ALA A 425 8.70 -28.99 -31.64
CA ALA A 425 8.35 -28.91 -33.05
C ALA A 425 9.53 -28.39 -33.88
N ASP A 426 10.23 -27.37 -33.38
CA ASP A 426 11.40 -26.79 -34.06
C ASP A 426 12.54 -27.80 -34.21
N ARG A 427 12.74 -28.65 -33.20
CA ARG A 427 13.77 -29.70 -33.22
C ARG A 427 13.46 -30.80 -34.23
N ILE A 428 12.22 -31.29 -34.26
CA ILE A 428 11.80 -32.37 -35.16
C ILE A 428 11.93 -31.95 -36.63
N PHE A 429 11.54 -30.71 -36.94
CA PHE A 429 11.60 -30.20 -38.31
C PHE A 429 12.91 -29.47 -38.65
N ALA A 430 13.85 -29.38 -37.71
CA ALA A 430 15.13 -28.66 -37.83
C ALA A 430 15.00 -27.21 -38.34
N GLN A 431 13.85 -26.57 -38.07
CA GLN A 431 13.52 -25.22 -38.53
C GLN A 431 12.69 -24.49 -37.47
N ASP A 432 12.86 -23.19 -37.36
CA ASP A 432 12.11 -22.37 -36.40
C ASP A 432 10.68 -22.10 -36.92
N LEU A 433 9.71 -22.80 -36.35
CA LEU A 433 8.30 -22.68 -36.73
C LEU A 433 7.64 -21.42 -36.20
N THR A 434 8.27 -20.69 -35.26
CA THR A 434 7.72 -19.40 -34.79
C THR A 434 7.70 -18.34 -35.91
N LEU A 435 8.55 -18.49 -36.92
CA LEU A 435 8.55 -17.65 -38.13
C LEU A 435 7.31 -17.85 -39.03
N LEU A 436 6.54 -18.90 -38.75
CA LEU A 436 5.31 -19.28 -39.45
C LEU A 436 4.04 -18.93 -38.66
N ASP A 437 4.16 -18.21 -37.54
CA ASP A 437 3.01 -17.70 -36.78
C ASP A 437 2.08 -16.87 -37.68
N GLY A 438 0.82 -17.31 -37.76
CA GLY A 438 -0.24 -16.74 -38.59
C GLY A 438 -0.23 -17.15 -40.06
N LYS A 439 0.69 -18.04 -40.49
CA LYS A 439 0.81 -18.52 -41.88
C LYS A 439 0.46 -20.01 -42.01
N PRO A 440 0.08 -20.48 -43.22
CA PRO A 440 -0.11 -21.90 -43.48
C PRO A 440 1.23 -22.64 -43.58
N LEU A 441 1.24 -23.91 -43.17
CA LEU A 441 2.41 -24.80 -43.23
C LEU A 441 2.99 -24.96 -44.65
N SER A 442 2.14 -24.91 -45.66
CA SER A 442 2.46 -24.98 -47.10
C SER A 442 3.34 -23.83 -47.61
N SER A 443 3.57 -22.80 -46.79
CA SER A 443 4.57 -21.78 -47.11
C SER A 443 6.00 -22.32 -47.15
N ASN A 444 6.26 -23.48 -46.52
CA ASN A 444 7.51 -24.23 -46.71
C ASN A 444 7.25 -25.49 -47.55
N SER A 445 8.02 -25.69 -48.62
CA SER A 445 7.96 -26.85 -49.51
C SER A 445 8.15 -28.19 -48.79
N ALA A 446 8.93 -28.20 -47.69
CA ALA A 446 9.18 -29.42 -46.90
C ALA A 446 7.99 -29.85 -46.01
N LEU A 447 7.01 -28.96 -45.77
CA LEU A 447 5.89 -29.19 -44.85
C LEU A 447 4.54 -29.41 -45.56
N ILE A 448 4.53 -29.44 -46.90
CA ILE A 448 3.30 -29.64 -47.69
C ILE A 448 2.68 -31.01 -47.38
N GLU A 449 3.47 -32.08 -47.42
CA GLU A 449 3.02 -33.45 -47.10
C GLU A 449 2.44 -33.55 -45.67
N PHE A 450 3.04 -32.80 -44.73
CA PHE A 450 2.58 -32.75 -43.35
C PHE A 450 1.24 -32.01 -43.20
N GLU A 451 1.05 -30.89 -43.90
CA GLU A 451 -0.20 -30.14 -43.89
C GLU A 451 -1.37 -30.96 -44.48
N GLU A 452 -1.14 -31.64 -45.60
CA GLU A 452 -2.15 -32.50 -46.23
C GLU A 452 -2.59 -33.61 -45.30
N ALA A 453 -1.64 -34.27 -44.63
CA ALA A 453 -1.93 -35.34 -43.70
C ALA A 453 -2.71 -34.85 -42.45
N ILE A 454 -2.44 -33.63 -41.97
CA ILE A 454 -3.23 -33.00 -40.90
C ILE A 454 -4.66 -32.72 -41.37
N LYS A 455 -4.84 -32.14 -42.56
CA LYS A 455 -6.17 -31.85 -43.13
C LYS A 455 -7.00 -33.13 -43.31
N GLU A 456 -6.37 -34.19 -43.80
CA GLU A 456 -7.00 -35.49 -43.95
C GLU A 456 -7.40 -36.09 -42.59
N GLY A 457 -6.50 -36.07 -41.60
CA GLY A 457 -6.77 -36.58 -40.26
C GLY A 457 -7.96 -35.89 -39.58
N PHE A 458 -8.05 -34.56 -39.68
CA PHE A 458 -9.21 -33.81 -39.17
C PHE A 458 -10.48 -34.02 -40.00
N ALA A 459 -10.38 -34.31 -41.31
CA ALA A 459 -11.53 -34.66 -42.14
C ALA A 459 -12.10 -36.04 -41.73
N THR A 460 -11.24 -37.05 -41.52
CA THR A 460 -11.63 -38.37 -41.03
C THR A 460 -12.28 -38.29 -39.64
N MET A 461 -11.72 -37.46 -38.74
CA MET A 461 -12.29 -37.21 -37.42
C MET A 461 -13.71 -36.62 -37.49
N LYS A 462 -13.92 -35.60 -38.33
CA LYS A 462 -15.26 -35.00 -38.52
C LYS A 462 -16.28 -35.99 -39.08
N LEU A 463 -15.87 -36.87 -39.98
CA LEU A 463 -16.72 -37.94 -40.53
C LEU A 463 -17.08 -38.98 -39.46
N ALA A 464 -16.14 -39.36 -38.60
CA ALA A 464 -16.37 -40.29 -37.49
C ALA A 464 -17.38 -39.72 -36.48
N ILE A 465 -17.23 -38.45 -36.09
CA ILE A 465 -18.16 -37.73 -35.19
C ILE A 465 -19.56 -37.61 -35.80
N ALA A 466 -19.66 -37.42 -37.12
CA ALA A 466 -20.95 -37.34 -37.81
C ALA A 466 -21.66 -38.72 -37.90
N SER A 467 -20.92 -39.82 -37.81
CA SER A 467 -21.46 -41.19 -37.88
C SER A 467 -21.90 -41.75 -36.52
N GLU A 468 -21.30 -41.28 -35.42
CA GLU A 468 -21.70 -41.64 -34.07
C GLU A 468 -22.79 -40.69 -33.56
N GLY A 469 -24.04 -41.12 -33.72
CA GLY A 469 -25.23 -40.36 -33.33
C GLY A 469 -25.19 -39.84 -31.89
N VAL A 470 -25.69 -38.61 -31.73
CA VAL A 470 -25.88 -37.85 -30.48
C VAL A 470 -26.38 -38.75 -29.34
N GLY A 471 -25.47 -39.16 -28.45
CA GLY A 471 -25.78 -40.22 -27.47
C GLY A 471 -24.82 -40.34 -26.30
N LYS A 472 -24.69 -39.27 -25.50
CA LYS A 472 -24.31 -39.22 -24.07
C LYS A 472 -22.86 -39.55 -23.63
N THR A 473 -22.42 -38.64 -22.74
CA THR A 473 -21.52 -38.80 -21.58
C THR A 473 -20.01 -38.89 -21.82
N GLN A 474 -19.31 -37.85 -21.33
CA GLN A 474 -17.92 -37.83 -20.85
C GLN A 474 -17.00 -38.89 -21.48
N MET A 475 -16.54 -38.63 -22.69
CA MET A 475 -15.29 -39.21 -23.16
C MET A 475 -14.54 -38.10 -23.87
N SER A 476 -13.24 -38.03 -23.60
CA SER A 476 -12.27 -37.06 -24.08
C SER A 476 -12.51 -36.61 -25.53
N ALA A 477 -12.22 -35.34 -25.81
CA ALA A 477 -12.31 -34.78 -27.15
C ALA A 477 -11.76 -35.78 -28.19
N PRO A 478 -12.51 -36.10 -29.26
CA PRO A 478 -12.11 -37.14 -30.20
C PRO A 478 -10.69 -36.88 -30.71
N ILE A 479 -9.88 -37.94 -30.80
CA ILE A 479 -8.47 -37.86 -31.18
C ILE A 479 -8.29 -38.75 -32.41
N TRP A 480 -7.75 -38.19 -33.49
CA TRP A 480 -7.29 -38.99 -34.62
C TRP A 480 -5.79 -39.24 -34.48
N GLN A 481 -5.33 -40.36 -35.03
CA GLN A 481 -3.93 -40.75 -35.04
C GLN A 481 -3.52 -41.26 -36.42
N LYS A 482 -2.34 -40.85 -36.90
CA LYS A 482 -1.79 -41.28 -38.19
C LYS A 482 -0.28 -41.34 -38.13
N GLN A 483 0.30 -42.39 -38.72
CA GLN A 483 1.74 -42.47 -38.98
C GLN A 483 2.01 -41.87 -40.37
N ILE A 484 2.98 -40.96 -40.46
CA ILE A 484 3.35 -40.25 -41.69
C ILE A 484 4.85 -40.40 -41.88
N GLN A 485 5.28 -40.67 -43.11
CA GLN A 485 6.70 -40.64 -43.51
C GLN A 485 6.91 -39.43 -44.39
N LEU A 486 7.71 -38.49 -43.90
CA LEU A 486 8.07 -37.28 -44.63
C LEU A 486 9.37 -37.55 -45.40
N HIS A 487 9.35 -37.30 -46.70
CA HIS A 487 10.54 -37.43 -47.54
C HIS A 487 11.23 -36.07 -47.65
N THR A 488 12.54 -36.02 -47.36
CA THR A 488 13.33 -34.80 -47.59
C THR A 488 13.45 -34.54 -49.09
N THR A 489 13.21 -33.30 -49.51
CA THR A 489 13.05 -32.91 -50.91
C THR A 489 14.38 -32.70 -51.66
N SER A 490 15.52 -33.07 -51.06
CA SER A 490 16.83 -32.95 -51.71
C SER A 490 17.14 -34.22 -52.52
N GLU A 491 16.94 -34.16 -53.84
CA GLU A 491 17.35 -35.23 -54.78
C GLU A 491 18.86 -35.56 -54.76
N TYR A 492 19.68 -34.76 -54.07
CA TYR A 492 21.14 -34.92 -54.00
C TYR A 492 21.67 -35.39 -52.64
N GLU A 493 20.85 -35.40 -51.60
CA GLU A 493 21.23 -35.89 -50.27
C GLU A 493 20.12 -36.83 -49.77
N ASN A 494 20.35 -38.15 -49.93
CA ASN A 494 19.48 -39.20 -49.39
C ASN A 494 19.56 -39.25 -47.86
N GLU A 495 19.03 -38.25 -47.17
CA GLU A 495 18.71 -38.35 -45.76
C GLU A 495 17.49 -39.26 -45.58
N LEU A 496 17.53 -40.18 -44.61
CA LEU A 496 16.39 -41.03 -44.29
C LEU A 496 15.20 -40.14 -43.90
N GLY A 497 14.07 -40.29 -44.59
CA GLY A 497 12.85 -39.55 -44.28
C GLY A 497 12.40 -39.75 -42.82
N VAL A 498 11.91 -38.68 -42.20
CA VAL A 498 11.46 -38.69 -40.80
C VAL A 498 10.10 -39.37 -40.71
N THR A 499 9.98 -40.36 -39.82
CA THR A 499 8.71 -41.03 -39.54
C THR A 499 8.05 -40.40 -38.32
N LEU A 500 6.94 -39.69 -38.54
CA LEU A 500 6.19 -39.01 -37.49
C LEU A 500 4.96 -39.81 -37.07
N PHE A 501 4.73 -39.88 -35.76
CA PHE A 501 3.47 -40.33 -35.19
C PHE A 501 2.63 -39.14 -34.75
N VAL A 502 1.57 -38.83 -35.51
CA VAL A 502 0.78 -37.61 -35.36
C VAL A 502 -0.56 -37.89 -34.71
N ARG A 503 -0.93 -37.06 -33.74
CA ARG A 503 -2.20 -37.06 -33.03
C ARG A 503 -2.83 -35.68 -33.13
N GLY A 504 -4.09 -35.59 -33.53
CA GLY A 504 -4.80 -34.32 -33.60
C GLY A 504 -6.12 -34.35 -32.84
N THR A 505 -6.45 -33.24 -32.20
CA THR A 505 -7.74 -33.04 -31.53
C THR A 505 -8.19 -31.58 -31.64
N GLN A 506 -9.47 -31.35 -31.43
CA GLN A 506 -10.06 -30.02 -31.45
C GLN A 506 -10.13 -29.47 -30.02
N LEU A 507 -9.43 -28.37 -29.75
CA LEU A 507 -9.35 -27.78 -28.41
C LEU A 507 -10.56 -26.87 -28.15
N THR A 508 -10.92 -26.05 -29.14
CA THR A 508 -12.13 -25.22 -29.18
C THR A 508 -12.66 -25.15 -30.63
N ASP A 509 -13.79 -24.49 -30.86
CA ASP A 509 -14.33 -24.32 -32.22
C ASP A 509 -13.35 -23.62 -33.18
N ASP A 510 -12.49 -22.75 -32.64
CA ASP A 510 -11.52 -21.97 -33.43
C ASP A 510 -10.10 -22.55 -33.42
N PHE A 511 -9.75 -23.43 -32.47
CA PHE A 511 -8.39 -23.95 -32.32
C PHE A 511 -8.29 -25.47 -32.38
N ARG A 512 -7.32 -25.95 -33.17
CA ARG A 512 -6.97 -27.36 -33.31
C ARG A 512 -5.56 -27.58 -32.76
N MET A 513 -5.36 -28.67 -32.03
CA MET A 513 -4.06 -29.04 -31.48
C MET A 513 -3.56 -30.29 -32.19
N VAL A 514 -2.30 -30.27 -32.61
CA VAL A 514 -1.61 -31.43 -33.18
C VAL A 514 -0.35 -31.68 -32.37
N VAL A 515 -0.18 -32.93 -31.96
CA VAL A 515 1.01 -33.43 -31.28
C VAL A 515 1.65 -34.48 -32.16
N PHE A 516 2.96 -34.40 -32.40
CA PHE A 516 3.68 -35.35 -33.23
C PHE A 516 5.01 -35.74 -32.59
N ASP A 517 5.35 -37.02 -32.73
CA ASP A 517 6.57 -37.61 -32.17
C ASP A 517 7.41 -38.21 -33.28
N ASP A 518 8.74 -38.07 -33.19
CA ASP A 518 9.67 -38.70 -34.12
C ASP A 518 9.92 -40.14 -33.69
N ILE A 519 9.42 -41.08 -34.48
CA ILE A 519 9.54 -42.53 -34.21
C ILE A 519 10.49 -43.22 -35.18
N THR A 520 11.34 -42.47 -35.88
CA THR A 520 12.26 -42.99 -36.91
C THR A 520 13.17 -44.10 -36.36
N ASP A 521 13.79 -43.87 -35.21
CA ASP A 521 14.67 -44.85 -34.54
C ASP A 521 13.90 -46.07 -34.04
N VAL A 522 12.68 -45.87 -33.54
CA VAL A 522 11.85 -46.95 -33.02
C VAL A 522 11.41 -47.87 -34.17
N VAL A 523 10.99 -47.29 -35.30
CA VAL A 523 10.55 -48.05 -36.47
C VAL A 523 11.72 -48.78 -37.14
N SER A 524 12.91 -48.17 -37.23
CA SER A 524 14.10 -48.81 -37.77
C SER A 524 14.57 -49.98 -36.89
N ALA A 525 14.56 -49.81 -35.57
CA ALA A 525 14.89 -50.87 -34.60
C ALA A 525 13.90 -52.04 -34.67
N GLN A 526 12.59 -51.78 -34.74
CA GLN A 526 11.58 -52.82 -34.90
C GLN A 526 11.79 -53.62 -36.20
N ARG A 527 12.10 -52.95 -37.31
CA ARG A 527 12.42 -53.62 -38.59
C ARG A 527 13.65 -54.52 -38.45
N SER A 528 14.70 -54.05 -37.77
CA SER A 528 15.94 -54.82 -37.53
C SER A 528 15.70 -56.09 -36.68
N ILE A 529 14.88 -56.00 -35.64
CA ILE A 529 14.51 -57.14 -34.78
C ILE A 529 13.71 -58.18 -35.58
N ALA A 530 12.67 -57.73 -36.31
CA ALA A 530 11.85 -58.62 -37.13
C ALA A 530 12.69 -59.35 -38.19
N TRP A 531 13.62 -58.64 -38.83
CA TRP A 531 14.57 -59.24 -39.78
C TRP A 531 15.50 -60.27 -39.13
N SER A 532 15.96 -60.01 -37.91
CA SER A 532 16.84 -60.93 -37.17
C SER A 532 16.14 -62.24 -36.80
N GLU A 533 14.84 -62.19 -36.45
CA GLU A 533 14.02 -63.37 -36.19
C GLU A 533 13.79 -64.19 -37.47
N VAL A 534 13.38 -63.54 -38.55
CA VAL A 534 13.13 -64.17 -39.85
C VAL A 534 14.39 -64.87 -40.36
N ALA A 535 15.55 -64.21 -40.26
CA ALA A 535 16.82 -64.77 -40.72
C ALA A 535 17.25 -66.03 -39.95
N ARG A 536 17.06 -66.06 -38.62
CA ARG A 536 17.37 -67.24 -37.80
C ARG A 536 16.52 -68.44 -38.20
N ARG A 537 15.23 -68.23 -38.44
CA ARG A 537 14.29 -69.29 -38.82
C ARG A 537 14.62 -69.85 -40.20
N LEU A 538 14.80 -68.98 -41.19
CA LEU A 538 15.18 -69.37 -42.55
C LEU A 538 16.50 -70.13 -42.58
N ALA A 539 17.50 -69.73 -41.80
CA ALA A 539 18.78 -70.42 -41.79
C ALA A 539 18.69 -71.87 -41.28
N HIS A 540 17.88 -72.11 -40.24
CA HIS A 540 17.61 -73.47 -39.76
C HIS A 540 16.80 -74.28 -40.78
N GLU A 541 15.78 -73.69 -41.40
CA GLU A 541 14.93 -74.37 -42.37
C GLU A 541 15.67 -74.69 -43.68
N ILE A 542 16.66 -73.89 -44.10
CA ILE A 542 17.49 -74.15 -45.30
C ILE A 542 18.64 -75.13 -45.01
N LYS A 543 19.22 -75.14 -43.81
CA LYS A 543 20.29 -76.11 -43.45
C LYS A 543 19.79 -77.55 -43.42
N ASN A 544 18.53 -77.75 -43.08
CA ASN A 544 17.86 -79.05 -42.98
C ASN A 544 17.80 -79.83 -44.31
N PRO A 545 17.42 -79.25 -45.46
CA PRO A 545 17.46 -79.93 -46.76
C PRO A 545 18.88 -80.03 -47.34
N LEU A 546 19.78 -79.07 -47.07
CA LEU A 546 21.14 -79.08 -47.62
C LEU A 546 21.99 -80.25 -47.09
N THR A 547 21.86 -80.60 -45.81
CA THR A 547 22.71 -81.64 -45.19
C THR A 547 22.45 -83.05 -45.77
N PRO A 548 21.19 -83.51 -45.97
CA PRO A 548 20.91 -84.76 -46.66
C PRO A 548 21.30 -84.76 -48.14
N ILE A 549 21.20 -83.61 -48.84
CA ILE A 549 21.65 -83.51 -50.25
C ILE A 549 23.16 -83.73 -50.32
N GLN A 550 23.94 -83.11 -49.43
CA GLN A 550 25.38 -83.33 -49.31
C GLN A 550 25.70 -84.82 -49.02
N LEU A 551 25.08 -85.41 -48.00
CA LEU A 551 25.29 -86.81 -47.63
C LEU A 551 24.88 -87.79 -48.74
N SER A 552 23.82 -87.48 -49.50
CA SER A 552 23.37 -88.31 -50.62
C SER A 552 24.37 -88.27 -51.78
N ALA A 553 24.93 -87.09 -52.06
CA ALA A 553 26.02 -86.92 -53.02
C ALA A 553 27.27 -87.69 -52.57
N GLU A 554 27.77 -87.47 -51.35
CA GLU A 554 28.93 -88.19 -50.80
C GLU A 554 28.71 -89.72 -50.79
N ARG A 555 27.49 -90.19 -50.47
CA ARG A 555 27.14 -91.61 -50.53
C ARG A 555 27.13 -92.16 -51.96
N LEU A 556 26.66 -91.39 -52.93
CA LEU A 556 26.72 -91.79 -54.34
C LEU A 556 28.17 -91.98 -54.78
N GLN A 557 29.06 -91.03 -54.46
CA GLN A 557 30.49 -91.13 -54.72
C GLN A 557 31.10 -92.38 -54.09
N HIS A 558 30.87 -92.61 -52.80
CA HIS A 558 31.45 -93.75 -52.08
C HIS A 558 30.89 -95.12 -52.54
N LYS A 559 29.60 -95.22 -52.90
CA LYS A 559 28.97 -96.51 -53.24
C LYS A 559 29.27 -96.95 -54.68
N LEU A 560 29.52 -95.99 -55.57
CA LEU A 560 29.81 -96.19 -56.98
C LEU A 560 31.33 -96.25 -57.30
N ALA A 561 32.18 -95.84 -56.34
CA ALA A 561 33.62 -95.96 -56.44
C ALA A 561 34.05 -97.41 -56.81
N GLY A 562 34.83 -97.54 -57.89
CA GLY A 562 35.34 -98.82 -58.38
C GLY A 562 34.31 -99.79 -59.00
N LYS A 563 33.07 -99.35 -59.26
CA LYS A 563 32.00 -100.18 -59.88
C LYS A 563 31.56 -99.73 -61.27
N LEU A 564 32.11 -98.62 -61.78
CA LEU A 564 31.75 -97.99 -63.04
C LEU A 564 32.89 -98.08 -64.05
N SER A 565 32.61 -97.82 -65.34
CA SER A 565 33.69 -97.64 -66.31
C SER A 565 34.48 -96.35 -66.00
N PRO A 566 35.76 -96.23 -66.43
CA PRO A 566 36.59 -95.06 -66.10
C PRO A 566 35.95 -93.72 -66.50
N GLU A 567 35.32 -93.65 -67.67
CA GLU A 567 34.63 -92.44 -68.15
C GLU A 567 33.37 -92.10 -67.34
N GLN A 568 32.63 -93.12 -66.88
CA GLN A 568 31.43 -92.94 -66.05
C GLN A 568 31.78 -92.53 -64.62
N GLU A 569 32.85 -93.08 -64.07
CA GLU A 569 33.37 -92.74 -62.75
C GLU A 569 33.85 -91.29 -62.70
N GLU A 570 34.60 -90.83 -63.72
CA GLU A 570 35.03 -89.44 -63.83
C GLU A 570 33.84 -88.46 -63.95
N MET A 571 32.84 -88.78 -64.78
CA MET A 571 31.63 -87.97 -64.92
C MET A 571 30.85 -87.86 -63.60
N ILE A 572 30.64 -88.98 -62.89
CA ILE A 572 29.91 -89.01 -61.62
C ILE A 572 30.69 -88.30 -60.52
N ASN A 573 32.01 -88.48 -60.43
CA ASN A 573 32.85 -87.78 -59.47
C ASN A 573 32.78 -86.27 -59.70
N ARG A 574 32.96 -85.79 -60.94
CA ARG A 574 32.86 -84.36 -61.27
C ARG A 574 31.48 -83.78 -60.93
N SER A 575 30.41 -84.52 -61.24
CA SER A 575 29.04 -84.09 -60.96
C SER A 575 28.76 -84.03 -59.46
N THR A 576 29.23 -85.03 -58.72
CA THR A 576 29.03 -85.14 -57.27
C THR A 576 29.86 -84.11 -56.51
N GLU A 577 31.11 -83.88 -56.90
CA GLU A 577 31.96 -82.80 -56.39
C GLU A 577 31.36 -81.43 -56.67
N THR A 578 30.76 -81.22 -57.85
CA THR A 578 30.04 -79.99 -58.16
C THR A 578 28.83 -79.79 -57.23
N ILE A 579 28.04 -80.84 -56.98
CA ILE A 579 26.90 -80.78 -56.04
C ILE A 579 27.38 -80.49 -54.61
N ILE A 580 28.41 -81.18 -54.14
CA ILE A 580 28.99 -80.97 -52.81
C ILE A 580 29.51 -79.53 -52.69
N GLY A 581 30.23 -79.04 -53.70
CA GLY A 581 30.73 -77.66 -53.75
C GLY A 581 29.61 -76.61 -53.72
N GLN A 582 28.52 -76.81 -54.47
CA GLN A 582 27.37 -75.90 -54.47
C GLN A 582 26.58 -75.93 -53.15
N VAL A 583 26.40 -77.11 -52.56
CA VAL A 583 25.75 -77.25 -51.25
C VAL A 583 26.59 -76.62 -50.15
N GLN A 584 27.92 -76.76 -50.22
CA GLN A 584 28.84 -76.13 -49.29
C GLN A 584 28.81 -74.59 -49.42
N ALA A 585 28.80 -74.05 -50.65
CA ALA A 585 28.64 -72.61 -50.88
C ALA A 585 27.29 -72.07 -50.36
N MET A 586 26.19 -72.81 -50.57
CA MET A 586 24.88 -72.45 -50.00
C MET A 586 24.88 -72.50 -48.46
N LYS A 587 25.54 -73.49 -47.87
CA LYS A 587 25.67 -73.63 -46.41
C LYS A 587 26.46 -72.48 -45.80
N GLU A 588 27.51 -72.01 -46.49
CA GLU A 588 28.28 -70.81 -46.13
C GLU A 588 27.39 -69.56 -46.19
N MET A 589 26.71 -69.31 -47.31
CA MET A 589 25.79 -68.16 -47.46
C MET A 589 24.68 -68.13 -46.39
N VAL A 590 24.13 -69.30 -46.05
CA VAL A 590 23.10 -69.43 -45.01
C VAL A 590 23.67 -69.20 -43.60
N ASN A 591 24.91 -69.62 -43.33
CA ASN A 591 25.59 -69.31 -42.08
C ASN A 591 25.90 -67.82 -41.98
N ASP A 592 26.39 -67.18 -43.05
CA ASP A 592 26.64 -65.74 -43.10
C ASP A 592 25.36 -64.93 -42.82
N PHE A 593 24.25 -65.34 -43.42
CA PHE A 593 22.95 -64.70 -43.20
C PHE A 593 22.43 -64.87 -41.76
N ARG A 594 22.63 -66.05 -41.17
CA ARG A 594 22.33 -66.28 -39.75
C ARG A 594 23.21 -65.42 -38.85
N ASP A 595 24.49 -65.33 -39.15
CA ASP A 595 25.48 -64.67 -38.30
C ASP A 595 25.32 -63.13 -38.38
N PHE A 596 24.88 -62.60 -39.52
CA PHE A 596 24.37 -61.22 -39.64
C PHE A 596 23.17 -60.94 -38.71
N ALA A 597 22.27 -61.90 -38.56
CA ALA A 597 21.09 -61.78 -37.70
C ALA A 597 21.38 -62.04 -36.22
N LYS A 598 22.47 -62.73 -35.89
CA LYS A 598 22.81 -63.19 -34.54
C LYS A 598 23.94 -62.38 -33.90
N THR A 599 24.34 -61.24 -34.46
CA THR A 599 25.39 -60.38 -33.88
C THR A 599 25.08 -60.13 -32.40
N PRO A 600 25.86 -60.69 -31.46
CA PRO A 600 25.63 -60.49 -30.04
C PRO A 600 25.90 -59.03 -29.67
N THR A 601 25.27 -58.53 -28.61
CA THR A 601 25.65 -57.22 -28.07
C THR A 601 27.15 -57.20 -27.76
N PRO A 602 27.91 -56.20 -28.26
CA PRO A 602 29.36 -56.20 -28.17
C PRO A 602 29.82 -56.07 -26.71
N GLN A 603 30.75 -56.92 -26.30
CA GLN A 603 31.40 -56.77 -25.00
C GLN A 603 32.60 -55.84 -25.13
N LEU A 604 32.34 -54.54 -24.96
CA LEU A 604 33.37 -53.51 -25.09
C LEU A 604 34.45 -53.68 -24.01
N LYS A 605 35.66 -54.04 -24.44
CA LYS A 605 36.87 -54.11 -23.61
C LYS A 605 37.93 -53.18 -24.19
N PRO A 606 38.91 -52.72 -23.39
CA PRO A 606 40.09 -52.05 -23.93
C PRO A 606 40.85 -52.98 -24.88
N VAL A 607 40.91 -52.63 -26.16
CA VAL A 607 41.58 -53.41 -27.22
C VAL A 607 42.53 -52.51 -27.99
N SER A 608 43.78 -52.95 -28.15
CA SER A 608 44.73 -52.29 -29.06
C SER A 608 44.43 -52.72 -30.50
N ILE A 609 43.97 -51.78 -31.33
CA ILE A 609 43.74 -52.04 -32.76
C ILE A 609 45.02 -52.53 -33.44
N ASN A 610 46.18 -51.93 -33.13
CA ASN A 610 47.44 -52.34 -33.76
C ASN A 610 47.80 -53.81 -33.45
N MET A 611 47.64 -54.24 -32.19
CA MET A 611 47.87 -55.64 -31.81
C MET A 611 46.89 -56.57 -32.53
N LEU A 612 45.60 -56.23 -32.53
CA LEU A 612 44.56 -57.04 -33.17
C LEU A 612 44.77 -57.14 -34.69
N THR A 613 45.09 -56.04 -35.35
CA THR A 613 45.41 -56.01 -36.77
C THR A 613 46.66 -56.84 -37.07
N THR A 614 47.70 -56.76 -36.24
CA THR A 614 48.92 -57.57 -36.41
C THR A 614 48.66 -59.06 -36.25
N GLU A 615 47.87 -59.48 -35.26
CA GLU A 615 47.47 -60.89 -35.06
C GLU A 615 46.75 -61.47 -36.28
N ILE A 616 45.87 -60.68 -36.91
CA ILE A 616 45.10 -61.12 -38.08
C ILE A 616 45.99 -61.16 -39.31
N LEU A 617 46.86 -60.16 -39.49
CA LEU A 617 47.82 -60.13 -40.60
C LEU A 617 48.77 -61.35 -40.58
N GLY A 618 49.10 -61.88 -39.39
CA GLY A 618 49.88 -63.12 -39.25
C GLY A 618 49.20 -64.37 -39.86
N LEU A 619 47.86 -64.36 -40.02
CA LEU A 619 47.14 -65.44 -40.70
C LEU A 619 47.21 -65.35 -42.23
N TYR A 620 47.71 -64.23 -42.77
CA TYR A 620 47.86 -63.95 -44.19
C TYR A 620 49.35 -63.90 -44.61
N GLU A 621 50.24 -64.53 -43.85
CA GLU A 621 51.67 -64.66 -44.19
C GLU A 621 51.84 -65.34 -45.57
N GLY A 622 52.25 -64.56 -46.58
CA GLY A 622 52.40 -65.01 -47.97
C GLY A 622 51.67 -64.15 -49.01
N SER A 623 50.72 -63.29 -48.61
CA SER A 623 50.05 -62.32 -49.48
C SER A 623 50.81 -60.99 -49.56
N PRO A 624 50.77 -60.24 -50.68
CA PRO A 624 51.38 -58.92 -50.78
C PRO A 624 50.59 -57.91 -49.93
N LEU A 625 51.02 -57.70 -48.69
CA LEU A 625 50.40 -56.76 -47.73
C LEU A 625 51.45 -55.73 -47.28
N ARG A 626 51.08 -54.45 -47.28
CA ARG A 626 51.91 -53.36 -46.77
C ARG A 626 51.24 -52.73 -45.55
N THR A 627 51.99 -52.66 -44.45
CA THR A 627 51.45 -52.26 -43.16
C THR A 627 52.12 -50.97 -42.67
N GLN A 628 51.31 -50.02 -42.24
CA GLN A 628 51.75 -48.74 -41.66
C GLN A 628 50.93 -48.49 -40.39
N LEU A 629 51.36 -49.10 -39.28
CA LEU A 629 50.67 -48.99 -38.00
C LEU A 629 51.32 -47.90 -37.14
N ASP A 630 50.57 -46.87 -36.76
CA ASP A 630 51.08 -45.79 -35.90
C ASP A 630 51.20 -46.29 -34.45
N PRO A 631 52.42 -46.35 -33.86
CA PRO A 631 52.63 -46.86 -32.50
C PRO A 631 51.96 -46.01 -31.41
N ASN A 632 51.56 -44.77 -31.70
CA ASN A 632 50.92 -43.87 -30.73
C ASN A 632 49.39 -44.00 -30.67
N CYS A 633 48.80 -45.00 -31.33
CA CYS A 633 47.36 -45.21 -31.27
C CYS A 633 46.93 -45.74 -29.88
N PRO A 634 46.06 -45.02 -29.14
CA PRO A 634 45.53 -45.49 -27.87
C PRO A 634 44.60 -46.69 -28.06
N SER A 635 44.39 -47.46 -26.99
CA SER A 635 43.42 -48.55 -26.98
C SER A 635 42.00 -48.02 -27.20
N ILE A 636 41.19 -48.74 -27.96
CA ILE A 636 39.78 -48.44 -28.18
C ILE A 636 38.90 -49.32 -27.28
N MET A 637 37.68 -48.89 -26.99
CA MET A 637 36.68 -49.75 -26.36
C MET A 637 35.96 -50.55 -27.43
N GLY A 638 36.23 -51.86 -27.53
CA GLY A 638 35.61 -52.72 -28.54
C GLY A 638 35.63 -54.20 -28.19
N ASP A 639 34.82 -54.98 -28.89
CA ASP A 639 34.81 -56.45 -28.78
C ASP A 639 35.90 -57.04 -29.68
N PRO A 640 36.96 -57.68 -29.14
CA PRO A 640 38.06 -58.19 -29.94
C PRO A 640 37.63 -59.28 -30.93
N THR A 641 36.54 -60.00 -30.66
CA THR A 641 36.06 -61.07 -31.55
C THR A 641 35.33 -60.48 -32.77
N GLN A 642 34.47 -59.49 -32.53
CA GLN A 642 33.72 -58.82 -33.60
C GLN A 642 34.62 -57.93 -34.46
N LEU A 643 35.56 -57.21 -33.84
CA LEU A 643 36.54 -56.41 -34.56
C LEU A 643 37.49 -57.30 -35.39
N ARG A 644 37.83 -58.50 -34.91
CA ARG A 644 38.57 -59.50 -35.69
C ARG A 644 37.82 -59.88 -36.96
N GLN A 645 36.52 -60.13 -36.84
CA GLN A 645 35.66 -60.43 -37.97
C GLN A 645 35.58 -59.26 -38.96
N VAL A 646 35.51 -58.01 -38.48
CA VAL A 646 35.52 -56.81 -39.34
C VAL A 646 36.81 -56.73 -40.15
N ILE A 647 37.96 -56.80 -39.48
CA ILE A 647 39.27 -56.69 -40.14
C ILE A 647 39.46 -57.85 -41.13
N HIS A 648 39.09 -59.07 -40.75
CA HIS A 648 39.12 -60.24 -41.63
C HIS A 648 38.27 -60.05 -42.89
N ASN A 649 37.00 -59.64 -42.75
CA ASN A 649 36.09 -59.43 -43.89
C ASN A 649 36.59 -58.33 -44.83
N LEU A 650 37.14 -57.23 -44.28
CA LEU A 650 37.70 -56.16 -45.09
C LEU A 650 38.98 -56.59 -45.82
N LEU A 651 39.88 -57.31 -45.15
CA LEU A 651 41.10 -57.85 -45.76
C LEU A 651 40.82 -58.90 -46.84
N GLN A 652 39.83 -59.77 -46.62
CA GLN A 652 39.40 -60.75 -47.61
C GLN A 652 38.77 -60.06 -48.83
N ASN A 653 37.89 -59.07 -48.62
CA ASN A 653 37.31 -58.29 -49.71
C ASN A 653 38.39 -57.54 -50.52
N ALA A 654 39.38 -56.95 -49.84
CA ALA A 654 40.49 -56.24 -50.46
C ALA A 654 41.40 -57.16 -51.28
N GLN A 655 41.71 -58.37 -50.78
CA GLN A 655 42.52 -59.35 -51.50
C GLN A 655 41.81 -59.91 -52.74
N ASP A 656 40.54 -60.29 -52.60
CA ASP A 656 39.74 -60.74 -53.74
C ASP A 656 39.67 -59.66 -54.83
N ALA A 657 39.50 -58.39 -54.44
CA ALA A 657 39.46 -57.27 -55.38
C ALA A 657 40.81 -57.05 -56.07
N ALA A 658 41.93 -57.23 -55.35
CA ALA A 658 43.28 -57.14 -55.91
C ALA A 658 43.58 -58.26 -56.92
N LEU A 659 43.03 -59.47 -56.72
CA LEU A 659 43.16 -60.58 -57.67
C LEU A 659 42.43 -60.33 -59.00
N GLU A 660 41.30 -59.63 -58.95
CA GLU A 660 40.49 -59.26 -60.12
C GLU A 660 40.95 -57.96 -60.81
N GLY A 661 41.86 -57.19 -60.19
CA GLY A 661 42.37 -55.91 -60.68
C GLY A 661 43.50 -56.01 -61.70
N ASN A 662 43.78 -54.92 -62.42
CA ASN A 662 44.87 -54.83 -63.40
C ASN A 662 46.28 -54.78 -62.77
N HIS A 663 46.38 -54.49 -61.46
CA HIS A 663 47.63 -54.29 -60.72
C HIS A 663 47.90 -55.40 -59.70
N GLN A 664 47.86 -56.66 -60.13
CA GLN A 664 47.97 -57.87 -59.28
C GLN A 664 49.26 -57.97 -58.45
N ALA A 665 50.29 -57.18 -58.77
CA ALA A 665 51.58 -57.16 -58.05
C ALA A 665 51.66 -56.09 -56.95
N GLU A 666 50.68 -55.19 -56.84
CA GLU A 666 50.68 -54.17 -55.78
C GLU A 666 50.08 -54.70 -54.47
N PRO A 667 50.67 -54.35 -53.31
CA PRO A 667 50.18 -54.84 -52.03
C PRO A 667 48.93 -54.08 -51.56
N VAL A 668 48.06 -54.77 -50.81
CA VAL A 668 46.97 -54.13 -50.06
C VAL A 668 47.56 -53.35 -48.89
N ASP A 669 47.21 -52.06 -48.79
CA ASP A 669 47.72 -51.14 -47.77
C ASP A 669 46.80 -51.13 -46.53
N VAL A 670 47.37 -51.41 -45.36
CA VAL A 670 46.68 -51.33 -44.06
C VAL A 670 47.36 -50.26 -43.21
N LYS A 671 46.62 -49.20 -42.87
CA LYS A 671 47.12 -48.04 -42.13
C LYS A 671 46.31 -47.78 -40.86
N THR A 672 46.98 -47.51 -39.75
CA THR A 672 46.34 -46.93 -38.55
C THR A 672 46.92 -45.55 -38.26
N GLU A 673 46.06 -44.58 -37.96
CA GLU A 673 46.48 -43.21 -37.64
C GLU A 673 45.59 -42.60 -36.55
N LEU A 674 46.19 -41.78 -35.68
CA LEU A 674 45.46 -40.97 -34.70
C LEU A 674 45.04 -39.64 -35.34
N VAL A 675 43.74 -39.38 -35.42
CA VAL A 675 43.17 -38.19 -36.08
C VAL A 675 42.35 -37.36 -35.10
N SER A 676 42.47 -36.03 -35.17
CA SER A 676 41.60 -35.12 -34.42
C SER A 676 40.25 -34.97 -35.13
N TYR A 677 39.13 -35.15 -34.41
CA TYR A 677 37.77 -35.01 -34.93
C TYR A 677 36.98 -33.96 -34.10
N GLY A 678 37.22 -32.69 -34.38
CA GLY A 678 36.47 -31.57 -33.81
C GLY A 678 36.86 -31.18 -32.37
N GLU A 679 36.23 -30.09 -31.91
CA GLU A 679 36.41 -29.50 -30.58
C GLU A 679 35.11 -29.61 -29.78
N GLN A 680 35.17 -30.22 -28.59
CA GLN A 680 34.12 -30.12 -27.58
C GLN A 680 34.72 -29.51 -26.31
N SER A 681 34.11 -28.44 -25.80
CA SER A 681 34.55 -27.73 -24.58
C SER A 681 36.01 -27.24 -24.61
N GLY A 682 36.54 -26.87 -25.79
CA GLY A 682 37.91 -26.35 -25.93
C GLY A 682 39.02 -27.41 -25.85
N ALA A 683 38.70 -28.69 -25.96
CA ALA A 683 39.65 -29.79 -26.10
C ALA A 683 39.47 -30.49 -27.45
N GLU A 684 40.56 -30.70 -28.18
CA GLU A 684 40.56 -31.51 -29.40
C GLU A 684 40.21 -32.97 -29.07
N GLN A 685 39.14 -33.49 -29.68
CA GLN A 685 38.81 -34.90 -29.57
C GLN A 685 39.68 -35.72 -30.52
N LYS A 686 40.27 -36.81 -30.02
CA LYS A 686 41.10 -37.73 -30.80
C LYS A 686 40.32 -39.00 -31.11
N ALA A 687 40.51 -39.55 -32.31
CA ALA A 687 39.95 -40.82 -32.75
C ALA A 687 41.01 -41.67 -33.46
N VAL A 688 40.90 -42.98 -33.38
CA VAL A 688 41.77 -43.91 -34.11
C VAL A 688 41.12 -44.24 -35.44
N ARG A 689 41.80 -43.98 -36.55
CA ARG A 689 41.36 -44.37 -37.89
C ARG A 689 42.11 -45.61 -38.36
N LEU A 690 41.37 -46.66 -38.73
CA LEU A 690 41.88 -47.82 -39.45
C LEU A 690 41.47 -47.70 -40.92
N THR A 691 42.45 -47.76 -41.82
CA THR A 691 42.24 -47.66 -43.28
C THR A 691 42.76 -48.92 -43.95
N ILE A 692 41.95 -49.52 -44.81
CA ILE A 692 42.33 -50.62 -45.68
C ILE A 692 42.11 -50.17 -47.12
N SER A 693 43.17 -50.18 -47.92
CA SER A 693 43.13 -49.74 -49.33
C SER A 693 43.60 -50.87 -50.23
N ASP A 694 42.81 -51.19 -51.25
CA ASP A 694 43.15 -52.17 -52.28
C ASP A 694 43.57 -51.50 -53.60
N CYS A 695 44.07 -52.32 -54.53
CA CYS A 695 44.44 -51.99 -55.91
C CYS A 695 43.50 -52.67 -56.94
N GLY A 696 42.26 -52.97 -56.53
CA GLY A 696 41.29 -53.68 -57.34
C GLY A 696 40.52 -52.80 -58.34
N VAL A 697 39.41 -53.33 -58.85
CA VAL A 697 38.55 -52.62 -59.84
C VAL A 697 37.68 -51.50 -59.25
N GLY A 698 37.66 -51.34 -57.93
CA GLY A 698 36.80 -50.39 -57.21
C GLY A 698 35.30 -50.65 -57.38
N PHE A 699 34.46 -49.66 -57.02
CA PHE A 699 33.00 -49.77 -57.08
C PHE A 699 32.40 -48.92 -58.22
N PRO A 700 31.48 -49.45 -59.03
CA PRO A 700 30.63 -48.63 -59.89
C PRO A 700 29.81 -47.62 -59.07
N ALA A 701 29.61 -46.40 -59.56
CA ALA A 701 28.93 -45.32 -58.80
C ALA A 701 27.55 -45.72 -58.24
N LYS A 702 26.78 -46.53 -58.99
CA LYS A 702 25.47 -47.04 -58.57
C LYS A 702 25.54 -48.03 -57.40
N ILE A 703 26.64 -48.76 -57.27
CA ILE A 703 26.84 -49.79 -56.25
C ILE A 703 27.49 -49.20 -55.01
N LEU A 704 28.38 -48.21 -55.16
CA LEU A 704 29.04 -47.52 -54.05
C LEU A 704 28.03 -46.94 -53.03
N ALA A 705 26.94 -46.33 -53.52
CA ALA A 705 25.89 -45.75 -52.68
C ALA A 705 25.09 -46.80 -51.87
N ARG A 706 25.08 -48.06 -52.32
CA ARG A 706 24.33 -49.17 -51.73
C ARG A 706 25.26 -50.27 -51.21
N ALA A 707 26.55 -50.00 -51.08
CA ALA A 707 27.57 -51.02 -50.80
C ALA A 707 27.37 -51.69 -49.43
N PHE A 708 26.80 -50.95 -48.47
CA PHE A 708 26.49 -51.47 -47.13
C PHE A 708 25.11 -52.14 -47.03
N GLU A 709 24.30 -52.12 -48.10
CA GLU A 709 23.02 -52.83 -48.11
C GLU A 709 23.24 -54.36 -48.24
N PRO A 710 22.44 -55.19 -47.56
CA PRO A 710 22.51 -56.64 -47.69
C PRO A 710 22.30 -57.12 -49.14
N TYR A 711 23.02 -58.17 -49.54
CA TYR A 711 22.94 -58.85 -50.85
C TYR A 711 23.43 -58.03 -52.06
N VAL A 712 24.03 -56.87 -51.83
CA VAL A 712 24.67 -56.10 -52.89
C VAL A 712 26.09 -56.65 -53.12
N THR A 713 26.33 -57.24 -54.30
CA THR A 713 27.62 -57.81 -54.69
C THR A 713 27.84 -57.65 -56.19
N THR A 714 29.09 -57.41 -56.59
CA THR A 714 29.54 -57.43 -58.00
C THR A 714 30.16 -58.78 -58.40
N LYS A 715 30.43 -59.66 -57.43
CA LYS A 715 31.11 -60.94 -57.62
C LYS A 715 30.14 -62.07 -57.91
N SER A 716 30.50 -62.98 -58.83
CA SER A 716 29.68 -64.14 -59.23
C SER A 716 29.50 -65.19 -58.14
N LYS A 717 30.43 -65.29 -57.17
CA LYS A 717 30.38 -66.19 -56.01
C LYS A 717 30.23 -65.45 -54.66
N GLY A 718 30.04 -64.14 -54.66
CA GLY A 718 29.96 -63.34 -53.43
C GLY A 718 28.56 -63.39 -52.80
N THR A 719 28.49 -63.44 -51.47
CA THR A 719 27.22 -63.47 -50.73
C THR A 719 26.57 -62.08 -50.57
N GLY A 720 27.34 -61.00 -50.75
CA GLY A 720 26.87 -59.61 -50.58
C GLY A 720 26.51 -59.24 -49.14
N LEU A 721 26.85 -60.07 -48.16
CA LEU A 721 26.54 -59.84 -46.74
C LEU A 721 27.73 -59.30 -45.94
N GLY A 722 28.96 -59.54 -46.39
CA GLY A 722 30.18 -59.22 -45.63
C GLY A 722 30.29 -57.74 -45.24
N LEU A 723 30.02 -56.82 -46.17
CA LEU A 723 30.13 -55.39 -45.92
C LEU A 723 28.96 -54.84 -45.07
N ALA A 724 27.77 -55.43 -45.19
CA ALA A 724 26.63 -55.14 -44.33
C ALA A 724 26.86 -55.59 -42.87
N VAL A 725 27.52 -56.74 -42.66
CA VAL A 725 27.96 -57.20 -41.34
C VAL A 725 28.98 -56.24 -40.75
N VAL A 726 29.95 -55.78 -41.55
CA VAL A 726 30.94 -54.79 -41.10
C VAL A 726 30.27 -53.50 -40.65
N LYS A 727 29.33 -52.96 -41.45
CA LYS A 727 28.58 -51.74 -41.10
C LYS A 727 27.86 -51.89 -39.76
N LYS A 728 27.13 -52.99 -39.58
CA LYS A 728 26.40 -53.28 -38.34
C LYS A 728 27.33 -53.37 -37.12
N ILE A 729 28.42 -54.13 -37.21
CA ILE A 729 29.38 -54.25 -36.10
C ILE A 729 29.97 -52.88 -35.76
N ILE A 730 30.34 -52.07 -36.76
CA ILE A 730 30.92 -50.75 -36.52
C ILE A 730 29.92 -49.77 -35.90
N ASP A 731 28.66 -49.81 -36.33
CA ASP A 731 27.58 -49.00 -35.76
C ASP A 731 27.29 -49.43 -34.30
N ASP A 732 27.26 -50.73 -34.00
CA ASP A 732 27.10 -51.29 -32.64
C ASP A 732 28.26 -50.89 -31.70
N HIS A 733 29.45 -50.60 -32.26
CA HIS A 733 30.63 -50.11 -31.53
C HIS A 733 30.69 -48.58 -31.41
N GLY A 734 29.69 -47.86 -31.95
CA GLY A 734 29.67 -46.39 -31.94
C GLY A 734 30.80 -45.76 -32.78
N ALA A 735 31.31 -46.48 -33.78
CA ALA A 735 32.34 -46.03 -34.70
C ALA A 735 31.71 -45.67 -36.07
N LYS A 736 32.41 -44.86 -36.88
CA LYS A 736 31.95 -44.50 -38.23
C LYS A 736 32.74 -45.27 -39.27
N ILE A 737 32.08 -45.79 -40.30
CA ILE A 737 32.72 -46.41 -41.47
C ILE A 737 32.40 -45.62 -42.72
N GLU A 738 33.39 -45.49 -43.58
CA GLU A 738 33.30 -44.81 -44.87
C GLU A 738 33.99 -45.64 -45.96
N ILE A 739 33.40 -45.62 -47.17
CA ILE A 739 33.92 -46.30 -48.35
C ILE A 739 34.03 -45.32 -49.51
N ARG A 740 35.17 -45.31 -50.19
CA ARG A 740 35.44 -44.44 -51.34
C ARG A 740 36.27 -45.19 -52.38
N ASN A 741 36.15 -44.80 -53.64
CA ASN A 741 37.09 -45.25 -54.67
C ASN A 741 38.38 -44.42 -54.61
N ARG A 742 39.54 -45.06 -54.75
CA ARG A 742 40.82 -44.39 -54.99
C ARG A 742 40.89 -44.01 -56.47
N MET A 743 41.13 -42.73 -56.74
CA MET A 743 41.22 -42.17 -58.08
C MET A 743 42.66 -41.73 -58.37
N GLN A 744 43.17 -42.03 -59.56
CA GLN A 744 44.40 -41.44 -60.10
C GLN A 744 44.05 -40.71 -61.40
N GLY A 745 43.82 -39.39 -61.32
CA GLY A 745 43.18 -38.65 -62.41
C GLY A 745 41.70 -39.00 -62.50
N GLU A 746 41.23 -39.43 -63.67
CA GLU A 746 39.86 -39.91 -63.89
C GLU A 746 39.71 -41.44 -63.79
N GLU A 747 40.81 -42.18 -63.61
CA GLU A 747 40.78 -43.65 -63.53
C GLU A 747 40.68 -44.13 -62.07
N VAL A 748 39.84 -45.16 -61.87
CA VAL A 748 39.68 -45.86 -60.59
C VAL A 748 40.82 -46.86 -60.44
N ILE A 749 41.67 -46.67 -59.44
CA ILE A 749 42.84 -47.53 -59.16
C ILE A 749 42.62 -48.49 -57.99
N GLY A 750 41.44 -48.46 -57.35
CA GLY A 750 41.07 -49.34 -56.24
C GLY A 750 39.97 -48.77 -55.36
N ALA A 751 39.69 -49.43 -54.24
CA ALA A 751 38.82 -48.91 -53.19
C ALA A 751 39.56 -48.69 -51.87
N GLN A 752 38.99 -47.83 -51.04
CA GLN A 752 39.47 -47.52 -49.70
C GLN A 752 38.29 -47.57 -48.73
N VAL A 753 38.46 -48.34 -47.66
CA VAL A 753 37.54 -48.41 -46.53
C VAL A 753 38.23 -47.82 -45.31
N SER A 754 37.60 -46.84 -44.66
CA SER A 754 38.11 -46.17 -43.47
C SER A 754 37.12 -46.33 -42.32
N ILE A 755 37.60 -46.79 -41.17
CA ILE A 755 36.84 -46.91 -39.93
C ILE A 755 37.41 -45.94 -38.91
N LEU A 756 36.56 -45.14 -38.29
CA LEU A 756 36.89 -44.13 -37.29
C LEU A 756 36.32 -44.52 -35.92
N PHE A 757 37.20 -44.89 -35.00
CA PHE A 757 36.85 -45.23 -33.62
C PHE A 757 36.94 -44.00 -32.73
N MET A 758 35.79 -43.53 -32.25
CA MET A 758 35.67 -42.34 -31.40
C MET A 758 35.74 -42.68 -29.90
N ASN A 759 35.37 -43.90 -29.52
CA ASN A 759 35.34 -44.34 -28.13
C ASN A 759 36.69 -44.94 -27.71
N LEU A 760 37.61 -44.06 -27.32
CA LEU A 760 38.92 -44.45 -26.82
C LEU A 760 38.82 -44.94 -25.37
N ALA A 761 39.56 -46.00 -25.04
CA ALA A 761 39.70 -46.43 -23.66
C ALA A 761 40.41 -45.30 -22.89
N LYS A 762 39.78 -44.80 -21.83
CA LYS A 762 40.47 -43.92 -20.88
C LYS A 762 41.65 -44.71 -20.36
N GLU A 763 42.87 -44.21 -20.58
CA GLU A 763 44.06 -44.76 -19.94
C GLU A 763 43.74 -44.87 -18.45
N ALA A 764 43.73 -46.11 -17.94
CA ALA A 764 43.71 -46.34 -16.51
C ALA A 764 45.00 -45.71 -16.00
N ALA A 765 44.85 -44.56 -15.33
CA ALA A 765 45.93 -43.81 -14.71
C ALA A 765 46.77 -44.68 -13.76
#